data_AF-A0A921VD57-F1
#
_entry.id   AF-A0A921VD57-F1
#
_cell.length_a   1.000
_cell.length_b   1.000
_cell.length_c   1.000
_cell.angle_alpha   90.00
_cell.angle_beta   90.00
_cell.angle_gamma   90.00
#
_symmetry.space_group_name_H-M   'P 1'
#
loop_
_entity.id
_entity.type
_entity.pdbx_description
1 polymer ?
#
loop_
_entity_poly.entity_id
_entity_poly.type
_entity_poly.pdbx_seq_one_letter_code
_entity_poly.pdbx_strand_id
1 'polypeptide(L)'
;MDASLKETEYDVLLVGTGMVEAILAGALARVGKKVLHLDQNDYYGSNYASFPLAQFLRWTQNESVGPRNFGDEDNNTQAETKTSEAAVDEGNQRILPMKSSFECRLLDEGFANDATKEELLSQSSSFSIDINPRLMLSSEQLVEILITSGVGRYLEFAAIERTYVHFQPPDALGKVTAKGVVEPDTVWEVPCSKKDVFQSKLLGMVEKRQLMKFLQFVADYGETHILHEDVKTKNERTLALGRALKRPQNKASQVDGDDALAEYLDHPFQELLEKHFKLSPKLQQVVVYCVGLASFPATKNQISARDGLAAVYRYVASIGRFTGTAFLAPLYGISELAQSFCRLSAVYGGIYVLRAPIDGFVLNTESNELRGVRCCDGDVLRTKHVVTNGSYVNCLRVGNNDKVARPHGQILRGVFVLKESLRAGMSRLMLVIPPEDREFQNPFAIQVVQLDVGAYACPKGYFLVQISMPLPIEWFDQVEKQRNLMWTVIQRLIVSSKADQLKQDKKVKLNGEQRTTVPAADVEVDTKNEEDNESANTAEDAAENVDAVSAVKPSWNDRIAWRAIFTMDHLASDESGDVDHSLKSKDLPANAWVCETSMAEHRSESPATDSEKLTSNTASPLEIHLESASENARAIFASLCPGEPFLPKSASAEQAEQEEQESEEDAVLRAAQKLVQQAKISDSQEAPRSDEEGGITSVSETTETGSSDSDITSKMAQ
;
A
#
# COMPACT_ATOMS: atom_id res chain seq x y z
N MET A 1 32.88 6.07 21.97
CA MET A 1 32.60 5.57 20.61
C MET A 1 33.90 4.95 20.08
N ASP A 2 33.85 3.84 19.32
CA ASP A 2 35.06 3.15 18.81
C ASP A 2 36.00 4.14 18.10
N ALA A 3 37.30 4.06 18.35
CA ALA A 3 38.30 4.95 17.75
C ALA A 3 38.27 4.87 16.22
N SER A 4 37.96 3.69 15.67
CA SER A 4 37.83 3.45 14.23
C SER A 4 36.75 4.33 13.57
N LEU A 5 35.65 4.62 14.28
CA LEU A 5 34.57 5.48 13.79
C LEU A 5 35.03 6.94 13.65
N LYS A 6 35.87 7.43 14.57
CA LYS A 6 36.32 8.82 14.66
C LYS A 6 37.46 9.13 13.68
N GLU A 7 38.31 8.14 13.44
CA GLU A 7 39.47 8.27 12.54
C GLU A 7 39.07 8.14 11.06
N THR A 8 37.95 7.50 10.77
CA THR A 8 37.45 7.29 9.41
C THR A 8 36.76 8.54 8.85
N GLU A 9 37.16 8.96 7.65
CA GLU A 9 36.37 9.88 6.82
C GLU A 9 35.44 9.06 5.92
N TYR A 10 34.13 9.30 6.06
CA TYR A 10 33.09 8.61 5.30
C TYR A 10 32.81 9.32 3.98
N ASP A 11 32.38 8.57 2.97
CA ASP A 11 31.92 9.18 1.72
C ASP A 11 30.53 9.79 1.92
N VAL A 12 29.65 9.10 2.64
CA VAL A 12 28.30 9.55 2.93
C VAL A 12 27.92 9.20 4.37
N LEU A 13 27.38 10.19 5.08
CA LEU A 13 26.80 10.04 6.42
C LEU A 13 25.29 10.28 6.31
N LEU A 14 24.48 9.31 6.73
CA LEU A 14 23.03 9.40 6.75
C LEU A 14 22.53 9.60 8.19
N VAL A 15 21.58 10.52 8.38
CA VAL A 15 20.90 10.78 9.65
C VAL A 15 19.40 10.47 9.51
N GLY A 16 18.95 9.48 10.27
CA GLY A 16 17.61 8.89 10.19
C GLY A 16 17.61 7.61 9.36
N THR A 17 16.89 6.59 9.82
CA THR A 17 16.77 5.26 9.20
C THR A 17 15.42 5.04 8.53
N GLY A 18 14.84 6.10 7.95
CA GLY A 18 13.61 6.01 7.17
C GLY A 18 13.78 5.21 5.88
N MET A 19 12.68 5.09 5.12
CA MET A 19 12.65 4.23 3.92
C MET A 19 13.66 4.68 2.86
N VAL A 20 13.67 5.97 2.55
CA VAL A 20 14.54 6.55 1.51
C VAL A 20 16.01 6.39 1.91
N GLU A 21 16.32 6.74 3.16
CA GLU A 21 17.67 6.69 3.72
C GLU A 21 18.19 5.26 3.73
N ALA A 22 17.35 4.30 4.10
CA ALA A 22 17.72 2.88 4.09
C ALA A 22 18.01 2.37 2.67
N ILE A 23 17.13 2.64 1.70
CA ILE A 23 17.33 2.26 0.29
C ILE A 23 18.62 2.87 -0.25
N LEU A 24 18.82 4.17 -0.01
CA LEU A 24 19.99 4.91 -0.46
C LEU A 24 21.28 4.39 0.20
N ALA A 25 21.28 4.12 1.50
CA ALA A 25 22.43 3.54 2.20
C ALA A 25 22.81 2.19 1.61
N GLY A 26 21.82 1.34 1.33
CA GLY A 26 22.02 0.06 0.64
C GLY A 26 22.65 0.26 -0.75
N ALA A 27 22.14 1.20 -1.54
CA ALA A 27 22.66 1.50 -2.87
C ALA A 27 24.12 2.00 -2.85
N LEU A 28 24.43 2.94 -1.95
CA LEU A 28 25.76 3.52 -1.79
C LEU A 28 26.79 2.47 -1.35
N ALA A 29 26.44 1.63 -0.37
CA ALA A 29 27.31 0.55 0.08
C ALA A 29 27.55 -0.49 -1.03
N ARG A 30 26.53 -0.80 -1.84
CA ARG A 30 26.65 -1.76 -2.96
C ARG A 30 27.68 -1.36 -4.02
N VAL A 31 27.88 -0.05 -4.23
CA VAL A 31 28.90 0.49 -5.14
C VAL A 31 30.20 0.85 -4.42
N GLY A 32 30.38 0.37 -3.19
CA GLY A 32 31.64 0.44 -2.44
C GLY A 32 31.90 1.77 -1.71
N LYS A 33 30.89 2.64 -1.54
CA LYS A 33 31.04 3.85 -0.72
C LYS A 33 31.14 3.51 0.76
N LYS A 34 31.96 4.27 1.50
CA LYS A 34 31.98 4.19 2.97
C LYS A 34 30.78 4.92 3.54
N VAL A 35 29.82 4.15 4.06
CA VAL A 35 28.55 4.65 4.58
C VAL A 35 28.53 4.60 6.11
N LEU A 36 28.19 5.71 6.75
CA LEU A 36 27.85 5.78 8.17
C LEU A 36 26.39 6.17 8.32
N HIS A 37 25.58 5.34 8.96
CA HIS A 37 24.14 5.52 9.09
C HIS A 37 23.77 5.65 10.58
N LEU A 38 23.31 6.83 10.97
CA LEU A 38 23.02 7.21 12.35
C LEU A 38 21.52 7.41 12.55
N ASP A 39 21.00 7.05 13.71
CA ASP A 39 19.66 7.43 14.15
C ASP A 39 19.67 7.74 15.65
N GLN A 40 19.00 8.83 16.07
CA GLN A 40 18.84 9.16 17.48
C GLN A 40 17.83 8.23 18.17
N ASN A 41 16.93 7.61 17.41
CA ASN A 41 15.96 6.66 17.93
C ASN A 41 16.64 5.35 18.36
N ASP A 42 15.97 4.60 19.24
CA ASP A 42 16.37 3.25 19.64
C ASP A 42 15.77 2.15 18.76
N TYR A 43 15.15 2.53 17.64
CA TYR A 43 14.49 1.69 16.64
C TYR A 43 14.84 2.14 15.22
N TYR A 44 14.59 1.26 14.24
CA TYR A 44 14.73 1.55 12.81
C TYR A 44 13.43 2.08 12.19
N GLY A 45 13.55 2.74 11.04
CA GLY A 45 12.41 3.11 10.20
C GLY A 45 12.00 4.57 10.35
N SER A 46 12.48 5.29 11.37
CA SER A 46 12.08 6.69 11.66
C SER A 46 10.55 6.88 11.56
N ASN A 47 10.05 7.63 10.56
CA ASN A 47 8.62 7.87 10.31
C ASN A 47 7.86 6.67 9.68
N TYR A 48 8.56 5.59 9.36
CA TYR A 48 8.04 4.29 8.90
C TYR A 48 8.22 3.18 9.95
N ALA A 49 8.47 3.51 11.21
CA ALA A 49 8.65 2.49 12.25
C ALA A 49 7.34 1.73 12.54
N SER A 50 7.51 0.46 12.95
CA SER A 50 6.45 -0.44 13.40
C SER A 50 6.77 -0.87 14.83
N PHE A 51 5.78 -0.85 15.72
CA PHE A 51 6.01 -1.08 17.15
C PHE A 51 5.16 -2.18 17.76
N PRO A 52 5.72 -2.95 18.72
CA PRO A 52 4.95 -3.62 19.76
C PRO A 52 4.07 -2.63 20.53
N LEU A 53 2.96 -3.09 21.09
CA LEU A 53 1.97 -2.21 21.75
C LEU A 53 2.58 -1.34 22.85
N ALA A 54 3.39 -1.92 23.74
CA ALA A 54 4.03 -1.16 24.82
C ALA A 54 4.99 -0.08 24.31
N GLN A 55 5.74 -0.36 23.25
CA GLN A 55 6.63 0.62 22.63
C GLN A 55 5.84 1.71 21.90
N PHE A 56 4.74 1.34 21.22
CA PHE A 56 3.84 2.29 20.57
C PHE A 56 3.25 3.29 21.57
N LEU A 57 2.79 2.82 22.74
CA LEU A 57 2.26 3.69 23.79
C LEU A 57 3.30 4.71 24.26
N ARG A 58 4.54 4.27 24.54
CA ARG A 58 5.65 5.16 24.91
C ARG A 58 5.97 6.17 23.81
N TRP A 59 6.00 5.72 22.56
CA TRP A 59 6.25 6.56 21.40
C TRP A 59 5.17 7.65 21.25
N THR A 60 3.87 7.32 21.37
CA THR A 60 2.79 8.33 21.28
C THR A 60 2.82 9.37 22.40
N GLN A 61 3.47 9.07 23.51
CA GLN A 61 3.67 9.98 24.64
C GLN A 61 4.95 10.82 24.49
N ASN A 62 5.67 10.70 23.38
CA ASN A 62 6.95 11.34 23.11
C ASN A 62 8.01 11.06 24.19
N GLU A 63 8.01 9.85 24.76
CA GLU A 63 9.05 9.45 25.72
C GLU A 63 10.42 9.37 25.04
N SER A 64 11.36 10.22 25.47
CA SER A 64 12.74 10.18 24.99
C SER A 64 13.51 9.01 25.58
N VAL A 65 14.22 8.25 24.74
CA VAL A 65 15.25 7.31 25.19
C VAL A 65 16.60 8.02 25.18
N GLY A 66 17.36 7.88 26.28
CA GLY A 66 18.68 8.49 26.39
C GLY A 66 19.64 7.99 25.30
N PRO A 67 20.63 8.82 24.90
CA PRO A 67 21.61 8.41 23.91
C PRO A 67 22.43 7.21 24.40
N ARG A 68 23.05 6.49 23.48
CA ARG A 68 23.92 5.36 23.82
C ARG A 68 25.16 5.87 24.58
N ASN A 69 25.37 5.38 25.79
CA ASN A 69 26.64 5.51 26.48
C ASN A 69 27.64 4.53 25.88
N PHE A 70 28.79 5.03 25.41
CA PHE A 70 29.89 4.19 24.95
C PHE A 70 30.91 4.05 26.09
N GLY A 71 30.98 2.90 26.75
CA GLY A 71 31.98 2.64 27.80
C GLY A 71 31.63 1.59 28.87
N ASP A 72 30.37 1.14 28.98
CA ASP A 72 29.91 0.35 30.13
C ASP A 72 30.06 -1.19 30.01
N GLU A 73 30.90 -1.70 29.11
CA GLU A 73 31.24 -3.14 29.11
C GLU A 73 32.41 -3.50 30.04
N ASP A 74 33.20 -2.52 30.50
CA ASP A 74 34.26 -2.74 31.49
C ASP A 74 34.30 -1.62 32.55
N ASN A 75 33.88 -1.98 33.76
CA ASN A 75 34.00 -1.27 35.04
C ASN A 75 33.00 -0.14 35.38
N ASN A 76 32.18 -0.48 36.38
CA ASN A 76 31.43 0.41 37.26
C ASN A 76 32.35 1.50 37.86
N THR A 77 32.31 2.72 37.35
CA THR A 77 32.76 3.92 38.08
C THR A 77 31.85 5.09 37.69
N GLN A 78 31.34 5.78 38.70
CA GLN A 78 30.37 6.86 38.61
C GLN A 78 30.81 7.94 37.59
N ALA A 79 29.91 8.26 36.66
CA ALA A 79 30.08 9.34 35.71
C ALA A 79 30.00 10.70 36.42
N GLU A 80 31.16 11.30 36.69
CA GLU A 80 31.26 12.74 36.94
C GLU A 80 31.09 13.48 35.62
N THR A 81 30.07 14.33 35.55
CA THR A 81 29.82 15.28 34.45
C THR A 81 30.95 16.30 34.40
N LYS A 82 32.04 15.98 33.71
CA LYS A 82 33.02 16.98 33.30
C LYS A 82 32.47 17.71 32.08
N THR A 83 31.89 18.90 32.32
CA THR A 83 31.81 19.95 31.32
C THR A 83 33.23 20.36 30.94
N SER A 84 33.84 19.66 29.99
CA SER A 84 35.02 20.16 29.29
C SER A 84 34.55 21.04 28.14
N GLU A 85 34.58 22.34 28.37
CA GLU A 85 34.75 23.32 27.29
C GLU A 85 36.10 23.03 26.62
N ALA A 86 36.13 22.08 25.69
CA ALA A 86 37.28 21.84 24.84
C ALA A 86 37.17 22.77 23.63
N ALA A 87 38.22 23.57 23.46
CA ALA A 87 38.34 24.64 22.50
C ALA A 87 38.00 24.22 21.06
N VAL A 88 37.02 24.89 20.45
CA VAL A 88 36.89 24.99 19.00
C VAL A 88 37.79 26.15 18.57
N ASP A 89 39.06 25.86 18.29
CA ASP A 89 39.95 26.79 17.61
C ASP A 89 39.81 26.58 16.10
N GLU A 90 39.15 27.52 15.43
CA GLU A 90 39.25 27.91 14.00
C GLU A 90 38.01 28.76 13.69
N GLY A 91 38.19 30.07 13.43
CA GLY A 91 37.12 31.07 13.29
C GLY A 91 36.10 30.88 12.14
N ASN A 92 36.05 29.70 11.51
CA ASN A 92 35.30 29.38 10.31
C ASN A 92 34.34 28.17 10.46
N GLN A 93 34.09 27.70 11.69
CA GLN A 93 33.18 26.58 11.94
C GLN A 93 32.00 26.99 12.81
N ARG A 94 30.79 26.57 12.41
CA ARG A 94 29.54 26.78 13.16
C ARG A 94 28.88 25.43 13.43
N ILE A 95 28.48 25.20 14.67
CA ILE A 95 27.66 24.03 15.03
C ILE A 95 26.19 24.37 14.87
N LEU A 96 25.48 23.57 14.08
CA LEU A 96 24.04 23.64 13.89
C LEU A 96 23.38 22.60 14.80
N PRO A 97 22.68 22.99 15.88
CA PRO A 97 22.08 22.03 16.83
C PRO A 97 21.12 21.08 16.14
N MET A 98 21.28 19.78 16.40
CA MET A 98 20.43 18.75 15.82
C MET A 98 19.18 18.56 16.67
N LYS A 99 18.04 19.01 16.15
CA LYS A 99 16.73 18.88 16.77
C LYS A 99 15.73 18.44 15.71
N SER A 100 15.16 17.24 15.90
CA SER A 100 14.07 16.79 15.03
C SER A 100 12.88 17.74 15.18
N SER A 101 12.32 18.16 14.05
CA SER A 101 11.06 18.91 13.98
C SER A 101 9.85 18.00 13.87
N PHE A 102 10.01 16.68 13.91
CA PHE A 102 8.91 15.74 13.84
C PHE A 102 8.10 15.79 15.13
N GLU A 103 6.82 16.11 15.04
CA GLU A 103 5.91 16.12 16.17
C GLU A 103 4.83 15.04 16.02
N CYS A 104 4.57 14.34 17.13
CA CYS A 104 3.40 13.49 17.33
C CYS A 104 2.56 14.05 18.48
N ARG A 105 1.26 14.22 18.26
CA ARG A 105 0.31 14.72 19.26
C ARG A 105 -0.81 13.71 19.49
N LEU A 106 -0.77 13.05 20.64
CA LEU A 106 -1.84 12.16 21.09
C LEU A 106 -3.11 12.95 21.44
N LEU A 107 -4.25 12.55 20.87
CA LEU A 107 -5.56 13.20 21.06
C LEU A 107 -6.51 12.37 21.94
N ASP A 108 -6.48 11.04 21.83
CA ASP A 108 -7.28 10.10 22.63
C ASP A 108 -6.54 8.76 22.70
N GLU A 109 -6.56 8.11 23.86
CA GLU A 109 -6.05 6.75 24.05
C GLU A 109 -6.95 6.05 25.07
N GLY A 110 -7.20 4.77 24.87
CA GLY A 110 -7.82 4.00 25.93
C GLY A 110 -8.14 2.56 25.57
N PHE A 111 -8.07 1.73 26.62
CA PHE A 111 -8.53 0.34 26.61
C PHE A 111 -10.01 0.24 26.93
N ALA A 112 -10.63 -0.85 26.53
CA ALA A 112 -12.03 -1.14 26.87
C ALA A 112 -12.25 -1.28 28.39
N ASN A 113 -11.31 -1.91 29.09
CA ASN A 113 -11.26 -2.11 30.53
C ASN A 113 -9.86 -2.59 30.96
N ASP A 114 -9.61 -2.64 32.27
CA ASP A 114 -8.31 -3.02 32.84
C ASP A 114 -7.91 -4.47 32.51
N ALA A 115 -8.86 -5.41 32.47
CA ALA A 115 -8.58 -6.79 32.09
C ALA A 115 -8.08 -6.90 30.64
N THR A 116 -8.71 -6.17 29.72
CA THR A 116 -8.27 -6.10 28.31
C THR A 116 -6.91 -5.43 28.20
N LYS A 117 -6.64 -4.41 29.03
CA LYS A 117 -5.32 -3.75 29.08
C LYS A 117 -4.22 -4.74 29.48
N GLU A 118 -4.42 -5.49 30.56
CA GLU A 118 -3.45 -6.49 31.01
C GLU A 118 -3.24 -7.58 29.96
N GLU A 119 -4.31 -8.08 29.34
CA GLU A 119 -4.25 -9.07 28.26
C GLU A 119 -3.42 -8.57 27.07
N LEU A 120 -3.76 -7.41 26.52
CA LEU A 120 -3.09 -6.88 25.33
C LEU A 120 -1.63 -6.49 25.61
N LEU A 121 -1.33 -5.95 26.79
CA LEU A 121 0.04 -5.63 27.18
C LEU A 121 0.89 -6.88 27.41
N SER A 122 0.31 -7.97 27.95
CA SER A 122 1.01 -9.25 28.08
C SER A 122 1.43 -9.85 26.73
N GLN A 123 0.69 -9.51 25.66
CA GLN A 123 0.93 -9.94 24.29
C GLN A 123 1.51 -8.81 23.42
N SER A 124 2.15 -7.81 24.03
CA SER A 124 2.67 -6.62 23.34
C SER A 124 3.55 -6.96 22.13
N SER A 125 4.40 -7.99 22.23
CA SER A 125 5.32 -8.41 21.16
C SER A 125 4.62 -9.06 19.95
N SER A 126 3.34 -9.42 20.07
CA SER A 126 2.53 -9.93 18.95
C SER A 126 1.88 -8.81 18.15
N PHE A 127 2.14 -7.55 18.50
CA PHE A 127 1.73 -6.38 17.73
C PHE A 127 2.88 -5.85 16.88
N SER A 128 2.52 -5.44 15.66
CA SER A 128 3.35 -4.62 14.78
C SER A 128 2.49 -3.45 14.30
N ILE A 129 2.47 -2.38 15.10
CA ILE A 129 1.66 -1.18 14.84
C ILE A 129 2.51 -0.19 14.04
N ASP A 130 2.19 -0.03 12.77
CA ASP A 130 2.84 0.98 11.93
C ASP A 130 2.45 2.39 12.34
N ILE A 131 3.44 3.26 12.51
CA ILE A 131 3.17 4.70 12.64
C ILE A 131 2.54 5.21 11.33
N ASN A 132 3.04 4.75 10.19
CA ASN A 132 2.60 5.12 8.85
C ASN A 132 2.36 3.86 7.98
N PRO A 133 1.15 3.29 7.96
CA PRO A 133 0.83 2.07 7.26
C PRO A 133 0.85 2.35 5.77
N ARG A 134 1.66 1.59 5.08
CA ARG A 134 1.78 1.59 3.63
C ARG A 134 1.54 0.18 3.12
N LEU A 135 0.97 0.09 1.93
CA LEU A 135 0.77 -1.15 1.20
C LEU A 135 1.57 -1.06 -0.09
N MET A 136 2.20 -2.15 -0.50
CA MET A 136 2.93 -2.16 -1.76
C MET A 136 2.03 -2.64 -2.88
N LEU A 137 2.11 -1.98 -4.03
CA LEU A 137 1.54 -2.50 -5.25
C LEU A 137 2.44 -3.62 -5.77
N SER A 138 1.87 -4.74 -6.18
CA SER A 138 2.65 -5.91 -6.61
C SER A 138 3.58 -5.62 -7.79
N SER A 139 3.21 -4.67 -8.65
CA SER A 139 3.99 -4.25 -9.84
C SER A 139 4.70 -2.90 -9.65
N GLU A 140 4.91 -2.49 -8.41
CA GLU A 140 5.68 -1.30 -8.04
C GLU A 140 7.18 -1.51 -8.29
N GLN A 141 7.90 -0.43 -8.61
CA GLN A 141 9.34 -0.51 -8.88
C GLN A 141 10.12 -1.01 -7.66
N LEU A 142 9.67 -0.63 -6.45
CA LEU A 142 10.27 -1.10 -5.21
C LEU A 142 10.24 -2.63 -5.10
N VAL A 143 9.17 -3.29 -5.58
CA VAL A 143 9.10 -4.76 -5.60
C VAL A 143 10.17 -5.35 -6.51
N GLU A 144 10.39 -4.77 -7.68
CA GLU A 144 11.48 -5.19 -8.57
C GLU A 144 12.85 -4.98 -7.92
N ILE A 145 13.05 -3.87 -7.22
CA ILE A 145 14.28 -3.59 -6.47
C ILE A 145 14.48 -4.66 -5.40
N LEU A 146 13.45 -5.03 -4.64
CA LEU A 146 13.53 -6.06 -3.60
C LEU A 146 13.94 -7.42 -4.18
N ILE A 147 13.38 -7.79 -5.34
CA ILE A 147 13.71 -9.04 -6.05
C ILE A 147 15.16 -9.00 -6.55
N THR A 148 15.50 -8.01 -7.37
CA THR A 148 16.79 -7.93 -8.07
C THR A 148 17.98 -7.72 -7.12
N SER A 149 17.83 -6.87 -6.11
CA SER A 149 18.88 -6.64 -5.09
C SER A 149 19.06 -7.82 -4.13
N GLY A 150 18.13 -8.78 -4.11
CA GLY A 150 18.13 -9.92 -3.19
C GLY A 150 17.72 -9.57 -1.75
N VAL A 151 17.24 -8.35 -1.50
CA VAL A 151 16.70 -7.89 -0.21
C VAL A 151 15.39 -8.58 0.13
N GLY A 152 14.59 -8.95 -0.86
CA GLY A 152 13.33 -9.67 -0.69
C GLY A 152 13.45 -11.00 0.06
N ARG A 153 14.66 -11.58 0.16
CA ARG A 153 14.93 -12.80 0.94
C ARG A 153 14.82 -12.61 2.45
N TYR A 154 14.84 -11.38 2.93
CA TYR A 154 14.67 -11.06 4.35
C TYR A 154 13.21 -10.82 4.72
N LEU A 155 12.31 -10.84 3.73
CA LEU A 155 10.95 -10.34 3.84
C LEU A 155 9.96 -11.41 3.42
N GLU A 156 8.82 -11.42 4.11
CA GLU A 156 7.65 -12.17 3.70
C GLU A 156 6.47 -11.20 3.55
N PHE A 157 5.53 -11.55 2.69
CA PHE A 157 4.39 -10.69 2.36
C PHE A 157 3.06 -11.42 2.50
N ALA A 158 2.07 -10.71 3.01
CA ALA A 158 0.67 -11.09 3.05
C ALA A 158 -0.09 -10.30 1.98
N ALA A 159 -0.90 -10.99 1.18
CA ALA A 159 -1.79 -10.28 0.27
C ALA A 159 -3.00 -9.70 1.00
N ILE A 160 -3.40 -8.50 0.58
CA ILE A 160 -4.67 -7.93 0.99
C ILE A 160 -5.78 -8.67 0.24
N GLU A 161 -6.78 -9.19 0.95
CA GLU A 161 -7.78 -10.08 0.35
C GLU A 161 -8.77 -9.33 -0.53
N ARG A 162 -9.16 -8.12 -0.11
CA ARG A 162 -10.16 -7.28 -0.78
C ARG A 162 -9.95 -5.79 -0.54
N THR A 163 -10.32 -5.00 -1.55
CA THR A 163 -10.43 -3.54 -1.47
C THR A 163 -11.92 -3.16 -1.51
N TYR A 164 -12.34 -2.31 -0.60
CA TYR A 164 -13.71 -1.82 -0.50
C TYR A 164 -13.76 -0.30 -0.64
N VAL A 165 -14.87 0.21 -1.16
CA VAL A 165 -15.26 1.61 -1.08
C VAL A 165 -16.53 1.74 -0.26
N HIS A 166 -16.57 2.73 0.62
CA HIS A 166 -17.68 2.92 1.54
C HIS A 166 -18.41 4.22 1.20
N PHE A 167 -19.63 4.09 0.66
CA PHE A 167 -20.45 5.22 0.25
C PHE A 167 -21.59 5.47 1.23
N GLN A 168 -21.85 6.76 1.46
CA GLN A 168 -23.07 7.23 2.11
C GLN A 168 -24.31 6.97 1.22
N PRO A 169 -25.50 6.74 1.80
CA PRO A 169 -26.74 6.71 1.03
C PRO A 169 -26.99 8.04 0.30
N PRO A 170 -27.53 8.02 -0.93
CA PRO A 170 -27.82 9.24 -1.70
C PRO A 170 -28.73 10.24 -0.98
N ASP A 171 -29.67 9.72 -0.17
CA ASP A 171 -30.76 10.48 0.47
C ASP A 171 -30.52 10.78 1.98
N ALA A 172 -29.28 10.67 2.46
CA ALA A 172 -28.93 10.84 3.86
C ALA A 172 -29.18 12.26 4.45
N LEU A 173 -29.65 13.22 3.64
CA LEU A 173 -30.15 14.51 4.12
C LEU A 173 -31.67 14.42 4.41
N GLY A 174 -32.02 13.81 5.54
CA GLY A 174 -33.30 14.10 6.21
C GLY A 174 -34.59 13.49 5.65
N LYS A 175 -34.56 12.48 4.76
CA LYS A 175 -35.75 11.64 4.54
C LYS A 175 -35.71 10.42 5.42
N VAL A 176 -36.25 10.60 6.63
CA VAL A 176 -36.81 9.51 7.41
C VAL A 176 -37.86 8.83 6.52
N THR A 177 -37.58 7.59 6.07
CA THR A 177 -38.62 6.78 5.41
C THR A 177 -39.84 6.72 6.34
N ALA A 178 -41.05 6.52 5.82
CA ALA A 178 -42.31 6.51 6.61
C ALA A 178 -42.36 5.52 7.80
N LYS A 179 -41.25 4.81 8.09
CA LYS A 179 -41.02 3.88 9.19
C LYS A 179 -39.79 4.19 10.07
N GLY A 180 -39.15 5.36 9.98
CA GLY A 180 -38.02 5.68 10.87
C GLY A 180 -36.67 5.06 10.48
N VAL A 181 -36.57 4.38 9.32
CA VAL A 181 -35.38 3.61 8.94
C VAL A 181 -34.48 4.45 8.03
N VAL A 182 -33.27 4.76 8.51
CA VAL A 182 -32.17 5.35 7.72
C VAL A 182 -31.67 4.29 6.74
N GLU A 183 -31.52 4.63 5.46
CA GLU A 183 -30.92 3.70 4.49
C GLU A 183 -29.50 3.32 4.93
N PRO A 184 -29.11 2.03 4.84
CA PRO A 184 -27.78 1.62 5.24
C PRO A 184 -26.73 2.08 4.22
N ASP A 185 -25.52 2.33 4.70
CA ASP A 185 -24.37 2.61 3.85
C ASP A 185 -24.17 1.52 2.78
N THR A 186 -23.62 1.94 1.64
CA THR A 186 -23.25 1.03 0.56
C THR A 186 -21.75 0.75 0.62
N VAL A 187 -21.38 -0.43 1.11
CA VAL A 187 -20.00 -0.92 1.05
C VAL A 187 -19.81 -1.77 -0.19
N TRP A 188 -19.09 -1.24 -1.17
CA TRP A 188 -18.86 -1.88 -2.46
C TRP A 188 -17.46 -2.49 -2.52
N GLU A 189 -17.37 -3.79 -2.84
CA GLU A 189 -16.11 -4.45 -3.20
C GLU A 189 -15.62 -3.95 -4.57
N VAL A 190 -14.44 -3.32 -4.58
CA VAL A 190 -13.83 -2.79 -5.79
C VAL A 190 -13.49 -3.97 -6.71
N PRO A 191 -14.08 -4.05 -7.92
CA PRO A 191 -13.85 -5.18 -8.81
C PRO A 191 -12.39 -5.27 -9.24
N CYS A 192 -11.76 -6.41 -9.01
CA CYS A 192 -10.37 -6.66 -9.41
C CYS A 192 -10.27 -7.52 -10.69
N SER A 193 -11.35 -8.20 -11.08
CA SER A 193 -11.37 -9.03 -12.29
C SER A 193 -12.60 -8.75 -13.15
N LYS A 194 -12.51 -9.20 -14.41
CA LYS A 194 -13.67 -9.25 -15.31
C LYS A 194 -14.86 -9.96 -14.65
N LYS A 195 -14.61 -11.08 -13.97
CA LYS A 195 -15.62 -11.84 -13.22
C LYS A 195 -16.29 -10.97 -12.16
N ASP A 196 -15.53 -10.20 -11.39
CA ASP A 196 -16.08 -9.35 -10.32
C ASP A 196 -16.96 -8.24 -10.88
N VAL A 197 -16.56 -7.63 -12.00
CA VAL A 197 -17.38 -6.62 -12.68
C VAL A 197 -18.70 -7.22 -13.16
N PHE A 198 -18.66 -8.42 -13.75
CA PHE A 198 -19.87 -9.12 -14.19
C PHE A 198 -20.77 -9.51 -13.02
N GLN A 199 -20.21 -9.98 -11.91
CA GLN A 199 -20.96 -10.43 -10.72
C GLN A 199 -21.48 -9.28 -9.85
N SER A 200 -20.92 -8.07 -9.99
CA SER A 200 -21.36 -6.90 -9.22
C SER A 200 -22.85 -6.61 -9.42
N LYS A 201 -23.59 -6.51 -8.32
CA LYS A 201 -25.01 -6.11 -8.31
C LYS A 201 -25.20 -4.60 -8.22
N LEU A 202 -24.12 -3.87 -7.94
CA LEU A 202 -24.12 -2.42 -7.73
C LEU A 202 -23.91 -1.64 -9.03
N LEU A 203 -23.63 -2.32 -10.14
CA LEU A 203 -23.39 -1.73 -11.46
C LEU A 203 -24.48 -2.15 -12.44
N GLY A 204 -25.03 -1.18 -13.17
CA GLY A 204 -25.89 -1.45 -14.33
C GLY A 204 -25.11 -2.07 -15.50
N MET A 205 -25.80 -2.64 -16.48
CA MET A 205 -25.14 -3.25 -17.65
C MET A 205 -24.28 -2.25 -18.45
N VAL A 206 -24.73 -0.99 -18.54
CA VAL A 206 -23.99 0.08 -19.24
C VAL A 206 -22.72 0.44 -18.48
N GLU A 207 -22.83 0.67 -17.17
CA GLU A 207 -21.71 0.98 -16.29
C GLU A 207 -20.65 -0.12 -16.29
N LYS A 208 -21.07 -1.40 -16.25
CA LYS A 208 -20.16 -2.55 -16.38
C LYS A 208 -19.38 -2.49 -17.70
N ARG A 209 -20.04 -2.16 -18.81
CA ARG A 209 -19.40 -2.06 -20.12
C ARG A 209 -18.41 -0.89 -20.17
N GLN A 210 -18.78 0.26 -19.64
CA GLN A 210 -17.93 1.45 -19.61
C GLN A 210 -16.69 1.23 -18.74
N LEU A 211 -16.86 0.68 -17.53
CA LEU A 211 -15.75 0.34 -16.64
C LEU A 211 -14.81 -0.69 -17.28
N MET A 212 -15.34 -1.74 -17.90
CA MET A 212 -14.51 -2.72 -18.61
C MET A 212 -13.79 -2.12 -19.82
N LYS A 213 -14.42 -1.21 -20.58
CA LYS A 213 -13.77 -0.49 -21.70
C LYS A 213 -12.60 0.34 -21.17
N PHE A 214 -12.82 1.08 -20.08
CA PHE A 214 -11.80 1.90 -19.44
C PHE A 214 -10.63 1.07 -18.90
N LEU A 215 -10.88 0.04 -18.10
CA LEU A 215 -9.81 -0.78 -17.52
C LEU A 215 -8.97 -1.52 -18.59
N GLN A 216 -9.60 -1.99 -19.67
CA GLN A 216 -8.88 -2.58 -20.80
C GLN A 216 -8.03 -1.53 -21.51
N PHE A 217 -8.59 -0.35 -21.75
CA PHE A 217 -7.85 0.75 -22.34
C PHE A 217 -6.61 1.12 -21.51
N VAL A 218 -6.74 1.25 -20.19
CA VAL A 218 -5.60 1.60 -19.32
C VAL A 218 -4.52 0.52 -19.37
N ALA A 219 -4.89 -0.75 -19.38
CA ALA A 219 -3.93 -1.86 -19.51
C ALA A 219 -3.15 -1.77 -20.83
N ASP A 220 -3.85 -1.57 -21.95
CA ASP A 220 -3.23 -1.45 -23.28
C ASP A 220 -2.37 -0.17 -23.39
N TYR A 221 -2.87 0.95 -22.85
CA TYR A 221 -2.18 2.25 -22.83
C TYR A 221 -0.88 2.17 -22.03
N GLY A 222 -0.89 1.57 -20.85
CA GLY A 222 0.32 1.44 -20.03
C GLY A 222 1.37 0.52 -20.64
N GLU A 223 0.97 -0.59 -21.28
CA GLU A 223 1.93 -1.45 -21.99
C GLU A 223 2.61 -0.71 -23.15
N THR A 224 1.85 0.04 -23.94
CA THR A 224 2.37 0.77 -25.11
C THR A 224 3.17 2.04 -24.76
N HIS A 225 2.63 2.87 -23.86
CA HIS A 225 3.15 4.22 -23.62
C HIS A 225 4.03 4.33 -22.37
N ILE A 226 3.88 3.44 -21.39
CA ILE A 226 4.68 3.45 -20.15
C ILE A 226 5.81 2.42 -20.23
N LEU A 227 5.51 1.19 -20.66
CA LEU A 227 6.52 0.13 -20.77
C LEU A 227 7.20 0.07 -22.15
N HIS A 228 6.70 0.82 -23.15
CA HIS A 228 7.17 0.77 -24.54
C HIS A 228 7.17 -0.65 -25.14
N GLU A 229 6.22 -1.49 -24.74
CA GLU A 229 6.07 -2.87 -25.20
C GLU A 229 5.01 -3.00 -26.31
N ASP A 230 5.27 -3.86 -27.30
CA ASP A 230 4.27 -4.16 -28.34
C ASP A 230 3.22 -5.16 -27.82
N VAL A 231 2.05 -4.63 -27.47
CA VAL A 231 0.86 -5.37 -27.01
C VAL A 231 0.49 -6.53 -27.94
N LYS A 232 0.85 -6.47 -29.23
CA LYS A 232 0.57 -7.55 -30.19
C LYS A 232 1.37 -8.82 -29.94
N THR A 233 2.57 -8.74 -29.34
CA THR A 233 3.51 -9.87 -29.22
C THR A 233 3.39 -10.66 -27.90
N LYS A 234 2.98 -10.05 -26.78
CA LYS A 234 2.92 -10.71 -25.45
C LYS A 234 1.60 -11.43 -25.12
N ASN A 235 0.59 -11.33 -25.97
CA ASN A 235 -0.74 -11.87 -25.66
C ASN A 235 -0.78 -13.41 -25.53
N GLU A 236 0.15 -14.16 -26.12
CA GLU A 236 0.15 -15.63 -26.02
C GLU A 236 0.73 -16.17 -24.70
N ARG A 237 1.83 -15.60 -24.18
CA ARG A 237 2.45 -16.05 -22.90
C ARG A 237 1.64 -15.65 -21.66
N THR A 238 0.98 -14.48 -21.69
CA THR A 238 0.31 -13.91 -20.50
C THR A 238 -1.08 -14.52 -20.23
N LEU A 239 -1.74 -15.07 -21.25
CA LEU A 239 -3.01 -15.79 -21.12
C LEU A 239 -2.87 -17.10 -20.34
N ALA A 240 -1.70 -17.76 -20.40
CA ALA A 240 -1.42 -18.99 -19.64
C ALA A 240 -1.33 -18.74 -18.12
N LEU A 241 -0.99 -17.52 -17.70
CA LEU A 241 -0.84 -17.11 -16.29
C LEU A 241 -2.14 -16.60 -15.65
N GLY A 242 -3.27 -16.60 -16.38
CA GLY A 242 -4.57 -16.23 -15.82
C GLY A 242 -4.73 -14.76 -15.39
N ARG A 243 -3.90 -13.84 -15.89
CA ARG A 243 -4.01 -12.39 -15.56
C ARG A 243 -5.37 -11.84 -16.00
N ALA A 244 -6.20 -11.49 -15.02
CA ALA A 244 -7.66 -11.48 -15.11
C ALA A 244 -8.32 -10.34 -15.93
N LEU A 245 -7.52 -9.41 -16.48
CA LEU A 245 -8.00 -8.25 -17.24
C LEU A 245 -7.39 -8.12 -18.65
N LYS A 246 -6.38 -8.94 -19.01
CA LYS A 246 -5.74 -8.92 -20.33
C LYS A 246 -6.55 -9.74 -21.35
N ARG A 247 -6.69 -9.23 -22.58
CA ARG A 247 -7.55 -9.83 -23.62
C ARG A 247 -6.96 -11.11 -24.21
N PRO A 248 -7.79 -12.12 -24.53
CA PRO A 248 -7.48 -13.09 -25.56
C PRO A 248 -7.75 -12.48 -26.95
N GLN A 249 -6.77 -12.61 -27.86
CA GLN A 249 -6.84 -12.43 -29.33
C GLN A 249 -6.78 -11.01 -29.94
N ASN A 250 -5.71 -10.78 -30.72
CA ASN A 250 -5.65 -10.38 -32.14
C ASN A 250 -6.64 -9.34 -32.70
N LYS A 251 -7.09 -8.40 -31.88
CA LYS A 251 -7.68 -7.16 -32.38
C LYS A 251 -7.17 -6.02 -31.52
N ALA A 252 -6.19 -5.28 -32.05
CA ALA A 252 -5.90 -3.94 -31.55
C ALA A 252 -7.23 -3.22 -31.37
N SER A 253 -7.42 -2.49 -30.27
CA SER A 253 -8.53 -1.56 -30.20
C SER A 253 -8.39 -0.62 -31.38
N GLN A 254 -9.14 -0.88 -32.44
CA GLN A 254 -9.33 0.03 -33.56
C GLN A 254 -10.34 1.11 -33.15
N VAL A 255 -10.36 1.52 -31.88
CA VAL A 255 -11.42 2.35 -31.33
C VAL A 255 -10.79 3.38 -30.41
N ASP A 256 -10.75 4.60 -30.96
CA ASP A 256 -10.21 5.85 -30.45
C ASP A 256 -8.69 5.93 -30.73
N GLY A 257 -8.33 6.36 -31.95
CA GLY A 257 -6.93 6.64 -32.30
C GLY A 257 -6.34 7.63 -31.31
N ASP A 258 -5.04 7.51 -31.02
CA ASP A 258 -4.32 8.36 -30.06
C ASP A 258 -4.64 9.87 -30.25
N ASP A 259 -4.97 10.28 -31.48
CA ASP A 259 -5.44 11.62 -31.84
C ASP A 259 -6.67 12.12 -31.03
N ALA A 260 -7.66 11.27 -30.77
CA ALA A 260 -8.87 11.65 -30.01
C ALA A 260 -8.62 11.69 -28.49
N LEU A 261 -7.59 10.98 -28.03
CA LEU A 261 -7.16 10.97 -26.64
C LEU A 261 -6.24 12.16 -26.33
N ALA A 262 -5.41 12.57 -27.30
CA ALA A 262 -4.42 13.63 -27.14
C ALA A 262 -5.02 14.94 -26.63
N GLU A 263 -6.27 15.26 -27.00
CA GLU A 263 -7.00 16.42 -26.50
C GLU A 263 -7.17 16.41 -24.98
N TYR A 264 -7.27 15.23 -24.35
CA TYR A 264 -7.57 15.10 -22.92
C TYR A 264 -6.34 14.86 -22.03
N LEU A 265 -5.18 14.47 -22.59
CA LEU A 265 -4.04 13.98 -21.80
C LEU A 265 -3.50 15.02 -20.81
N ASP A 266 -3.51 16.29 -21.22
CA ASP A 266 -3.00 17.40 -20.42
C ASP A 266 -4.13 18.14 -19.66
N HIS A 267 -5.38 17.66 -19.78
CA HIS A 267 -6.53 18.15 -19.02
C HIS A 267 -6.73 17.36 -17.71
N PRO A 268 -7.56 17.87 -16.78
CA PRO A 268 -7.85 17.16 -15.53
C PRO A 268 -8.37 15.74 -15.80
N PHE A 269 -7.85 14.75 -15.06
CA PHE A 269 -8.19 13.34 -15.24
C PHE A 269 -9.69 13.07 -15.18
N GLN A 270 -10.41 13.80 -14.33
CA GLN A 270 -11.86 13.71 -14.21
C GLN A 270 -12.58 14.00 -15.55
N GLU A 271 -12.07 14.95 -16.33
CA GLU A 271 -12.64 15.31 -17.63
C GLU A 271 -12.53 14.16 -18.63
N LEU A 272 -11.41 13.43 -18.64
CA LEU A 272 -11.25 12.21 -19.44
C LEU A 272 -12.27 11.14 -19.02
N LEU A 273 -12.42 10.90 -17.71
CA LEU A 273 -13.35 9.89 -17.19
C LEU A 273 -14.81 10.22 -17.53
N GLU A 274 -15.19 11.50 -17.45
CA GLU A 274 -16.55 11.98 -17.70
C GLU A 274 -16.86 12.09 -19.19
N LYS A 275 -16.05 12.80 -19.96
CA LYS A 275 -16.38 13.15 -21.36
C LYS A 275 -16.05 12.02 -22.33
N HIS A 276 -14.88 11.40 -22.20
CA HIS A 276 -14.42 10.36 -23.12
C HIS A 276 -14.99 8.98 -22.73
N PHE A 277 -14.78 8.54 -21.47
CA PHE A 277 -15.23 7.21 -21.01
C PHE A 277 -16.66 7.16 -20.48
N LYS A 278 -17.29 8.32 -20.24
CA LYS A 278 -18.69 8.45 -19.81
C LYS A 278 -18.99 7.71 -18.50
N LEU A 279 -18.02 7.67 -17.59
CA LEU A 279 -18.18 7.04 -16.29
C LEU A 279 -19.11 7.86 -15.39
N SER A 280 -19.98 7.20 -14.63
CA SER A 280 -20.83 7.85 -13.63
C SER A 280 -19.99 8.47 -12.50
N PRO A 281 -20.46 9.51 -11.80
CA PRO A 281 -19.69 10.16 -10.72
C PRO A 281 -19.20 9.18 -9.64
N LYS A 282 -20.02 8.18 -9.31
CA LYS A 282 -19.65 7.10 -8.39
C LYS A 282 -18.46 6.26 -8.91
N LEU A 283 -18.46 5.92 -10.20
CA LEU A 283 -17.35 5.22 -10.83
C LEU A 283 -16.09 6.07 -10.91
N GLN A 284 -16.23 7.37 -11.19
CA GLN A 284 -15.10 8.31 -11.18
C GLN A 284 -14.42 8.31 -9.81
N GLN A 285 -15.17 8.42 -8.71
CA GLN A 285 -14.60 8.36 -7.36
C GLN A 285 -13.88 7.04 -7.08
N VAL A 286 -14.42 5.90 -7.53
CA VAL A 286 -13.74 4.60 -7.37
C VAL A 286 -12.45 4.55 -8.17
N VAL A 287 -12.46 5.00 -9.42
CA VAL A 287 -11.27 5.04 -10.26
C VAL A 287 -10.21 5.97 -9.68
N VAL A 288 -10.58 7.15 -9.23
CA VAL A 288 -9.64 8.15 -8.71
C VAL A 288 -9.07 7.74 -7.34
N TYR A 289 -9.92 7.42 -6.37
CA TYR A 289 -9.49 7.25 -4.97
C TYR A 289 -9.22 5.81 -4.56
N CYS A 290 -9.83 4.82 -5.22
CA CYS A 290 -9.63 3.40 -4.84
C CYS A 290 -8.65 2.67 -5.75
N VAL A 291 -8.63 3.03 -7.04
CA VAL A 291 -7.73 2.41 -8.04
C VAL A 291 -6.50 3.28 -8.27
N GLY A 292 -6.70 4.59 -8.47
CA GLY A 292 -5.61 5.57 -8.62
C GLY A 292 -4.98 6.01 -7.30
N LEU A 293 -5.60 5.68 -6.15
CA LEU A 293 -5.07 5.94 -4.80
C LEU A 293 -4.73 7.41 -4.53
N ALA A 294 -5.47 8.32 -5.17
CA ALA A 294 -5.33 9.75 -5.01
C ALA A 294 -5.44 10.20 -3.54
N SER A 295 -4.55 11.11 -3.12
CA SER A 295 -4.54 11.67 -1.77
C SER A 295 -4.77 13.20 -1.71
N PHE A 296 -4.97 13.83 -2.87
CA PHE A 296 -5.29 15.26 -2.96
C PHE A 296 -6.76 15.54 -2.57
N PRO A 297 -7.09 16.78 -2.16
CA PRO A 297 -8.45 17.10 -1.77
C PRO A 297 -9.38 17.16 -3.00
N ALA A 298 -10.67 16.84 -2.83
CA ALA A 298 -11.65 16.82 -3.92
C ALA A 298 -11.72 18.14 -4.70
N THR A 299 -11.53 19.27 -4.02
CA THR A 299 -11.50 20.62 -4.64
C THR A 299 -10.30 20.83 -5.56
N LYS A 300 -9.22 20.08 -5.37
CA LYS A 300 -7.99 20.11 -6.18
C LYS A 300 -7.83 18.84 -7.02
N ASN A 301 -8.92 18.17 -7.41
CA ASN A 301 -8.90 17.02 -8.33
C ASN A 301 -8.49 17.45 -9.76
N GLN A 302 -7.25 17.93 -9.91
CA GLN A 302 -6.69 18.53 -11.12
C GLN A 302 -5.44 17.79 -11.59
N ILE A 303 -5.22 16.54 -11.14
CA ILE A 303 -4.15 15.72 -11.71
C ILE A 303 -4.36 15.61 -13.22
N SER A 304 -3.26 15.64 -13.97
CA SER A 304 -3.34 15.45 -15.42
C SER A 304 -3.91 14.07 -15.74
N ALA A 305 -4.59 13.94 -16.87
CA ALA A 305 -5.10 12.65 -17.29
C ALA A 305 -3.97 11.64 -17.50
N ARG A 306 -2.78 12.09 -17.92
CA ARG A 306 -1.57 11.25 -18.02
C ARG A 306 -1.19 10.63 -16.68
N ASP A 307 -1.09 11.43 -15.63
CA ASP A 307 -0.72 10.96 -14.29
C ASP A 307 -1.80 10.06 -13.69
N GLY A 308 -3.07 10.40 -13.92
CA GLY A 308 -4.21 9.58 -13.52
C GLY A 308 -4.22 8.22 -14.20
N LEU A 309 -3.94 8.17 -15.51
CA LEU A 309 -3.80 6.92 -16.26
C LEU A 309 -2.62 6.08 -15.77
N ALA A 310 -1.48 6.71 -15.49
CA ALA A 310 -0.31 6.02 -14.93
C ALA A 310 -0.62 5.42 -13.55
N ALA A 311 -1.26 6.18 -12.66
CA ALA A 311 -1.67 5.70 -11.33
C ALA A 311 -2.64 4.51 -11.42
N VAL A 312 -3.67 4.58 -12.27
CA VAL A 312 -4.61 3.47 -12.49
C VAL A 312 -3.91 2.26 -13.11
N TYR A 313 -2.98 2.49 -14.04
CA TYR A 313 -2.21 1.41 -14.66
C TYR A 313 -1.38 0.64 -13.64
N ARG A 314 -0.70 1.33 -12.71
CA ARG A 314 0.08 0.67 -11.63
C ARG A 314 -0.79 -0.30 -10.83
N TYR A 315 -2.02 0.08 -10.49
CA TYR A 315 -2.96 -0.81 -9.81
C TYR A 315 -3.38 -2.00 -10.69
N VAL A 316 -3.80 -1.74 -11.93
CA VAL A 316 -4.25 -2.78 -12.87
C VAL A 316 -3.15 -3.79 -13.19
N ALA A 317 -1.91 -3.32 -13.38
CA ALA A 317 -0.74 -4.15 -13.63
C ALA A 317 -0.36 -5.01 -12.40
N SER A 318 -0.76 -4.60 -11.20
CA SER A 318 -0.48 -5.34 -9.95
C SER A 318 -1.45 -6.50 -9.72
N ILE A 319 -2.67 -6.42 -10.24
CA ILE A 319 -3.67 -7.48 -10.08
C ILE A 319 -3.20 -8.76 -10.78
N GLY A 320 -3.21 -9.88 -10.06
CA GLY A 320 -2.87 -11.18 -10.63
C GLY A 320 -1.37 -11.40 -10.82
N ARG A 321 -0.50 -10.50 -10.35
CA ARG A 321 0.95 -10.70 -10.42
C ARG A 321 1.42 -11.77 -9.43
N PHE A 322 1.07 -11.61 -8.15
CA PHE A 322 1.33 -12.62 -7.12
C PHE A 322 0.05 -13.23 -6.56
N THR A 323 -1.00 -12.42 -6.42
CA THR A 323 -2.29 -12.87 -5.90
C THR A 323 -3.45 -12.27 -6.70
N GLY A 324 -4.69 -12.64 -6.37
CA GLY A 324 -5.89 -12.12 -7.04
C GLY A 324 -6.17 -10.63 -6.83
N THR A 325 -5.38 -9.93 -6.01
CA THR A 325 -5.51 -8.49 -5.72
C THR A 325 -4.20 -7.74 -6.02
N ALA A 326 -4.23 -6.42 -5.91
CA ALA A 326 -3.10 -5.56 -6.25
C ALA A 326 -2.07 -5.43 -5.12
N PHE A 327 -2.48 -5.52 -3.85
CA PHE A 327 -1.68 -5.09 -2.70
C PHE A 327 -1.01 -6.22 -1.92
N LEU A 328 0.20 -5.92 -1.46
CA LEU A 328 0.98 -6.70 -0.51
C LEU A 328 1.22 -5.87 0.76
N ALA A 329 1.12 -6.52 1.91
CA ALA A 329 1.55 -6.00 3.21
C ALA A 329 2.78 -6.80 3.68
N PRO A 330 3.89 -6.17 4.07
CA PRO A 330 4.99 -6.87 4.70
C PRO A 330 4.52 -7.50 6.02
N LEU A 331 4.93 -8.75 6.27
CA LEU A 331 4.74 -9.37 7.58
C LEU A 331 5.56 -8.59 8.62
N TYR A 332 5.02 -8.47 9.83
CA TYR A 332 5.62 -7.70 10.94
C TYR A 332 5.67 -6.17 10.76
N GLY A 333 5.02 -5.64 9.73
CA GLY A 333 4.85 -4.20 9.52
C GLY A 333 5.85 -3.60 8.54
N ILE A 334 5.63 -2.33 8.18
CA ILE A 334 6.34 -1.66 7.09
C ILE A 334 7.83 -1.41 7.37
N SER A 335 8.21 -1.30 8.65
CA SER A 335 9.59 -1.02 9.06
C SER A 335 10.58 -2.12 8.69
N GLU A 336 10.11 -3.36 8.48
CA GLU A 336 10.94 -4.47 8.03
C GLU A 336 11.60 -4.20 6.68
N LEU A 337 10.94 -3.43 5.79
CA LEU A 337 11.54 -3.00 4.52
C LEU A 337 12.77 -2.13 4.77
N ALA A 338 12.64 -1.09 5.60
CA ALA A 338 13.75 -0.19 5.93
C ALA A 338 14.89 -0.96 6.62
N GLN A 339 14.56 -1.83 7.57
CA GLN A 339 15.54 -2.70 8.24
C GLN A 339 16.28 -3.63 7.26
N SER A 340 15.58 -4.16 6.26
CA SER A 340 16.16 -5.05 5.25
C SER A 340 17.16 -4.33 4.34
N PHE A 341 16.89 -3.07 3.99
CA PHE A 341 17.87 -2.25 3.26
C PHE A 341 19.03 -1.78 4.17
N CYS A 342 18.78 -1.48 5.43
CA CYS A 342 19.85 -1.24 6.41
C CYS A 342 20.78 -2.46 6.53
N ARG A 343 20.20 -3.67 6.56
CA ARG A 343 20.96 -4.92 6.52
C ARG A 343 21.76 -5.06 5.23
N LEU A 344 21.19 -4.72 4.07
CA LEU A 344 21.92 -4.71 2.80
C LEU A 344 23.17 -3.83 2.92
N SER A 345 23.02 -2.58 3.37
CA SER A 345 24.14 -1.67 3.57
C SER A 345 25.21 -2.26 4.50
N ALA A 346 24.79 -2.83 5.64
CA ALA A 346 25.71 -3.45 6.61
C ALA A 346 26.52 -4.62 6.02
N VAL A 347 25.89 -5.47 5.18
CA VAL A 347 26.57 -6.57 4.49
C VAL A 347 27.70 -6.07 3.58
N TYR A 348 27.55 -4.88 3.00
CA TYR A 348 28.53 -4.25 2.13
C TYR A 348 29.42 -3.21 2.85
N GLY A 349 29.49 -3.29 4.18
CA GLY A 349 30.43 -2.50 5.00
C GLY A 349 29.91 -1.17 5.52
N GLY A 350 28.61 -0.87 5.34
CA GLY A 350 27.96 0.26 6.00
C GLY A 350 27.93 0.10 7.52
N ILE A 351 28.23 1.16 8.26
CA ILE A 351 28.22 1.15 9.73
C ILE A 351 26.93 1.78 10.23
N TYR A 352 26.28 1.12 11.19
CA TYR A 352 25.00 1.53 11.76
C TYR A 352 25.11 1.86 13.23
N VAL A 353 24.54 2.99 13.66
CA VAL A 353 24.50 3.41 15.07
C VAL A 353 23.12 3.96 15.43
N LEU A 354 22.36 3.18 16.21
CA LEU A 354 21.13 3.63 16.88
C LEU A 354 21.45 4.31 18.22
N ARG A 355 20.50 5.10 18.72
CA ARG A 355 20.69 5.99 19.88
C ARG A 355 21.98 6.81 19.73
N ALA A 356 22.24 7.27 18.51
CA ALA A 356 23.48 7.96 18.17
C ALA A 356 23.63 9.19 19.07
N PRO A 357 24.74 9.31 19.84
CA PRO A 357 24.98 10.43 20.74
C PRO A 357 25.49 11.63 19.94
N ILE A 358 24.64 12.26 19.14
CA ILE A 358 24.99 13.39 18.28
C ILE A 358 24.20 14.65 18.65
N ASP A 359 24.92 15.79 18.70
CA ASP A 359 24.43 17.08 19.17
C ASP A 359 24.14 18.08 18.04
N GLY A 360 24.79 17.93 16.89
CA GLY A 360 24.72 18.94 15.84
C GLY A 360 25.54 18.65 14.59
N PHE A 361 25.19 19.34 13.50
CA PHE A 361 25.98 19.34 12.27
C PHE A 361 27.11 20.37 12.35
N VAL A 362 28.27 20.04 11.80
CA VAL A 362 29.44 20.92 11.76
C VAL A 362 29.51 21.60 10.39
N LEU A 363 29.15 22.88 10.33
CA LEU A 363 29.16 23.69 9.11
C LEU A 363 30.48 24.46 8.99
N ASN A 364 31.13 24.36 7.83
CA ASN A 364 32.19 25.28 7.42
C ASN A 364 31.54 26.55 6.82
N THR A 365 31.72 27.69 7.47
CA THR A 365 31.07 28.94 7.07
C THR A 365 31.66 29.57 5.81
N GLU A 366 32.89 29.20 5.41
CA GLU A 366 33.51 29.70 4.18
C GLU A 366 33.04 28.93 2.94
N SER A 367 33.04 27.60 3.00
CA SER A 367 32.62 26.75 1.86
C SER A 367 31.11 26.50 1.81
N ASN A 368 30.39 26.80 2.89
CA ASN A 368 28.98 26.43 3.08
C ASN A 368 28.75 24.91 2.93
N GLU A 369 29.67 24.12 3.48
CA GLU A 369 29.63 22.65 3.47
C GLU A 369 29.67 22.07 4.88
N LEU A 370 28.98 20.96 5.08
CA LEU A 370 29.02 20.18 6.30
C LEU A 370 30.27 19.31 6.33
N ARG A 371 31.11 19.46 7.37
CA ARG A 371 32.24 18.55 7.62
C ARG A 371 31.81 17.22 8.26
N GLY A 372 30.63 17.20 8.87
CA GLY A 372 30.02 16.02 9.48
C GLY A 372 29.17 16.34 10.70
N VAL A 373 29.14 15.43 11.67
CA VAL A 373 28.30 15.56 12.88
C VAL A 373 29.16 15.54 14.15
N ARG A 374 28.82 16.42 15.10
CA ARG A 374 29.44 16.49 16.41
C ARG A 374 28.72 15.55 17.39
N CYS A 375 29.49 14.71 18.05
CA CYS A 375 29.04 13.80 19.10
C CYS A 375 28.89 14.51 20.45
N CYS A 376 28.13 13.92 21.38
CA CYS A 376 27.94 14.46 22.73
C CYS A 376 29.24 14.52 23.55
N ASP A 377 30.24 13.70 23.21
CA ASP A 377 31.58 13.71 23.82
C ASP A 377 32.51 14.80 23.23
N GLY A 378 32.00 15.60 22.27
CA GLY A 378 32.71 16.71 21.63
C GLY A 378 33.42 16.33 20.32
N ASP A 379 33.57 15.04 20.01
CA ASP A 379 34.25 14.58 18.81
C ASP A 379 33.42 14.76 17.54
N VAL A 380 34.07 14.78 16.37
CA VAL A 380 33.41 14.98 15.07
C VAL A 380 33.58 13.76 14.17
N LEU A 381 32.47 13.19 13.73
CA LEU A 381 32.43 12.15 12.69
C LEU A 381 32.44 12.83 11.33
N ARG A 382 33.52 12.62 10.56
CA ARG A 382 33.80 13.35 9.32
C ARG A 382 33.21 12.68 8.08
N THR A 383 32.70 13.48 7.15
CA THR A 383 32.10 12.97 5.90
C THR A 383 32.21 13.97 4.75
N LYS A 384 32.13 13.48 3.51
CA LYS A 384 32.04 14.31 2.30
C LYS A 384 30.62 14.77 2.00
N HIS A 385 29.62 13.92 2.28
CA HIS A 385 28.20 14.22 2.08
C HIS A 385 27.39 13.87 3.32
N VAL A 386 26.35 14.66 3.59
CA VAL A 386 25.36 14.40 4.63
C VAL A 386 24.00 14.22 3.98
N VAL A 387 23.34 13.10 4.26
CA VAL A 387 21.95 12.86 3.88
C VAL A 387 21.11 12.84 5.14
N THR A 388 19.93 13.45 5.13
CA THR A 388 19.04 13.44 6.28
C THR A 388 17.57 13.39 5.87
N ASN A 389 16.71 12.88 6.75
CA ASN A 389 15.26 12.98 6.57
C ASN A 389 14.76 14.43 6.74
N GLY A 390 13.53 14.69 6.27
CA GLY A 390 12.87 15.99 6.37
C GLY A 390 12.65 16.52 7.79
N SER A 391 12.80 15.70 8.85
CA SER A 391 12.65 16.17 10.23
C SER A 391 13.84 16.98 10.74
N TYR A 392 15.02 16.84 10.13
CA TYR A 392 16.21 17.60 10.53
C TYR A 392 16.55 18.75 9.57
N VAL A 393 15.76 18.96 8.51
CA VAL A 393 16.03 20.00 7.49
C VAL A 393 16.05 21.41 8.08
N ASN A 394 15.23 21.68 9.09
CA ASN A 394 15.19 22.97 9.78
C ASN A 394 16.52 23.30 10.49
N CYS A 395 17.26 22.30 10.94
CA CYS A 395 18.58 22.49 11.56
C CYS A 395 19.64 22.92 10.55
N LEU A 396 19.45 22.62 9.26
CA LEU A 396 20.43 22.85 8.22
C LEU A 396 20.28 24.20 7.51
N ARG A 397 19.15 24.90 7.70
CA ARG A 397 18.91 26.20 7.06
C ARG A 397 19.84 27.28 7.61
N VAL A 398 20.64 27.89 6.74
CA VAL A 398 21.65 28.90 7.09
C VAL A 398 21.09 30.34 7.02
N GLY A 399 19.94 30.56 6.35
CA GLY A 399 19.30 31.85 6.15
C GLY A 399 18.49 32.40 7.34
N ASN A 400 18.40 33.72 7.45
CA ASN A 400 17.82 34.46 8.59
C ASN A 400 16.28 34.63 8.52
N ASN A 401 15.57 33.67 7.94
CA ASN A 401 14.11 33.73 7.81
C ASN A 401 13.44 33.12 9.06
N ASP A 402 13.19 33.96 10.05
CA ASP A 402 12.42 33.66 11.28
C ASP A 402 10.95 33.27 11.03
N LYS A 403 10.48 33.32 9.77
CA LYS A 403 9.22 32.66 9.41
C LYS A 403 9.48 31.17 9.25
N VAL A 404 9.38 30.45 10.37
CA VAL A 404 9.15 29.00 10.36
C VAL A 404 7.77 28.77 9.72
N ALA A 405 7.69 28.83 8.39
CA ALA A 405 6.60 28.17 7.69
C ALA A 405 6.68 26.70 8.13
N ARG A 406 5.62 26.16 8.71
CA ARG A 406 5.57 24.73 9.06
C ARG A 406 5.82 23.98 7.75
N PRO A 407 6.97 23.35 7.54
CA PRO A 407 7.36 22.85 6.22
C PRO A 407 6.57 21.61 5.80
N HIS A 408 5.75 21.08 6.72
CA HIS A 408 5.21 19.74 6.70
C HIS A 408 3.69 19.78 6.78
N GLY A 409 3.03 19.00 5.93
CA GLY A 409 1.63 18.64 6.13
C GLY A 409 1.47 17.80 7.42
N GLN A 410 0.25 17.68 7.92
CA GLN A 410 -0.04 16.76 9.04
C GLN A 410 -1.01 15.67 8.59
N ILE A 411 -0.94 14.53 9.24
CA ILE A 411 -1.88 13.43 9.04
C ILE A 411 -2.63 13.15 10.34
N LEU A 412 -3.92 12.86 10.22
CA LEU A 412 -4.76 12.42 11.32
C LEU A 412 -4.88 10.90 11.29
N ARG A 413 -4.54 10.26 12.42
CA ARG A 413 -4.42 8.81 12.54
C ARG A 413 -5.30 8.27 13.66
N GLY A 414 -5.93 7.14 13.38
CA GLY A 414 -6.65 6.34 14.35
C GLY A 414 -6.20 4.89 14.26
N VAL A 415 -5.70 4.33 15.35
CA VAL A 415 -5.33 2.93 15.48
C VAL A 415 -6.32 2.28 16.42
N PHE A 416 -6.97 1.22 15.98
CA PHE A 416 -8.01 0.52 16.72
C PHE A 416 -7.72 -0.98 16.72
N VAL A 417 -7.79 -1.61 17.88
CA VAL A 417 -7.78 -3.06 18.01
C VAL A 417 -9.22 -3.52 18.19
N LEU A 418 -9.74 -4.22 17.20
CA LEU A 418 -11.11 -4.72 17.18
C LEU A 418 -11.15 -6.21 17.55
N LYS A 419 -12.20 -6.62 18.27
CA LYS A 419 -12.46 -8.04 18.60
C LYS A 419 -13.05 -8.84 17.42
N GLU A 420 -13.48 -8.14 16.37
CA GLU A 420 -14.11 -8.72 15.19
C GLU A 420 -13.73 -7.91 13.96
N SER A 421 -13.63 -8.58 12.81
CA SER A 421 -13.35 -7.95 11.52
C SER A 421 -14.44 -6.96 11.10
N LEU A 422 -14.03 -5.88 10.42
CA LEU A 422 -14.93 -4.93 9.79
C LEU A 422 -15.84 -5.59 8.75
N ARG A 423 -15.41 -6.69 8.09
CA ARG A 423 -16.25 -7.45 7.17
C ARG A 423 -16.23 -8.94 7.51
N ALA A 424 -17.41 -9.54 7.60
CA ALA A 424 -17.56 -10.95 7.95
C ALA A 424 -16.72 -11.85 7.02
N GLY A 425 -15.88 -12.71 7.64
CA GLY A 425 -15.04 -13.67 6.93
C GLY A 425 -13.80 -13.08 6.23
N MET A 426 -13.54 -11.77 6.34
CA MET A 426 -12.35 -11.14 5.77
C MET A 426 -11.32 -10.89 6.87
N SER A 427 -10.07 -11.29 6.65
CA SER A 427 -8.99 -11.04 7.60
C SER A 427 -8.26 -9.74 7.29
N ARG A 428 -7.86 -9.57 6.03
CA ARG A 428 -7.03 -8.46 5.56
C ARG A 428 -7.74 -7.69 4.47
N LEU A 429 -8.01 -6.40 4.70
CA LEU A 429 -8.72 -5.58 3.74
C LEU A 429 -8.20 -4.15 3.72
N MET A 430 -8.41 -3.50 2.58
CA MET A 430 -8.32 -2.05 2.44
C MET A 430 -9.73 -1.51 2.22
N LEU A 431 -10.06 -0.39 2.86
CA LEU A 431 -11.31 0.32 2.65
C LEU A 431 -11.04 1.80 2.45
N VAL A 432 -11.71 2.41 1.48
CA VAL A 432 -11.60 3.84 1.18
C VAL A 432 -12.96 4.50 1.38
N ILE A 433 -12.98 5.61 2.12
CA ILE A 433 -14.11 6.54 2.18
C ILE A 433 -13.75 7.74 1.30
N PRO A 434 -14.43 7.97 0.17
CA PRO A 434 -14.16 9.11 -0.69
C PRO A 434 -14.45 10.47 0.00
N PRO A 435 -13.82 11.57 -0.46
CA PRO A 435 -13.95 12.89 0.16
C PRO A 435 -15.34 13.54 0.05
N GLU A 436 -16.18 13.11 -0.88
CA GLU A 436 -17.53 13.68 -1.06
C GLU A 436 -18.56 13.20 -0.01
N ASP A 437 -18.09 12.73 1.14
CA ASP A 437 -18.95 12.29 2.23
C ASP A 437 -19.51 13.49 3.03
N ARG A 438 -20.84 13.60 3.06
CA ARG A 438 -21.54 14.76 3.64
C ARG A 438 -21.53 14.77 5.15
N GLU A 439 -21.38 13.60 5.79
CA GLU A 439 -21.33 13.48 7.24
C GLU A 439 -19.99 14.00 7.77
N PHE A 440 -18.89 13.63 7.12
CA PHE A 440 -17.55 13.99 7.57
C PHE A 440 -17.13 15.40 7.14
N GLN A 441 -17.64 15.89 6.00
CA GLN A 441 -17.22 17.17 5.40
C GLN A 441 -15.69 17.27 5.27
N ASN A 442 -15.05 16.12 5.01
CA ASN A 442 -13.61 15.99 4.90
C ASN A 442 -13.21 16.11 3.43
N PRO A 443 -12.33 17.06 3.05
CA PRO A 443 -11.95 17.23 1.65
C PRO A 443 -11.07 16.10 1.11
N PHE A 444 -10.53 15.23 1.96
CA PHE A 444 -9.63 14.14 1.57
C PHE A 444 -10.28 12.76 1.66
N ALA A 445 -9.79 11.80 0.89
CA ALA A 445 -10.15 10.40 1.07
C ALA A 445 -9.61 9.87 2.40
N ILE A 446 -10.43 9.08 3.11
CA ILE A 446 -10.02 8.37 4.33
C ILE A 446 -9.65 6.95 3.95
N GLN A 447 -8.42 6.56 4.27
CA GLN A 447 -7.91 5.21 4.03
C GLN A 447 -8.00 4.40 5.32
N VAL A 448 -8.47 3.16 5.20
CA VAL A 448 -8.62 2.21 6.30
C VAL A 448 -7.93 0.92 5.90
N VAL A 449 -6.95 0.48 6.69
CA VAL A 449 -6.26 -0.79 6.50
C VAL A 449 -6.57 -1.67 7.71
N GLN A 450 -7.09 -2.87 7.47
CA GLN A 450 -7.28 -3.88 8.51
C GLN A 450 -6.34 -5.04 8.25
N LEU A 451 -5.59 -5.43 9.29
CA LEU A 451 -4.70 -6.59 9.29
C LEU A 451 -5.02 -7.50 10.48
N ASP A 452 -4.59 -8.76 10.37
CA ASP A 452 -4.83 -9.81 11.36
C ASP A 452 -3.51 -10.48 11.79
N VAL A 453 -3.64 -11.56 12.55
CA VAL A 453 -2.50 -12.39 13.00
C VAL A 453 -1.71 -13.00 11.84
N GLY A 454 -2.33 -13.26 10.68
CA GLY A 454 -1.64 -13.77 9.49
C GLY A 454 -0.65 -12.77 8.87
N ALA A 455 -0.80 -11.48 9.15
CA ALA A 455 0.17 -10.44 8.81
C ALA A 455 1.14 -10.12 9.97
N TYR A 456 1.03 -10.84 11.09
CA TYR A 456 1.73 -10.54 12.36
C TYR A 456 1.47 -9.11 12.87
N ALA A 457 0.31 -8.53 12.55
CA ALA A 457 -0.03 -7.17 12.95
C ALA A 457 -0.55 -7.09 14.39
N CYS A 458 -1.23 -8.14 14.86
CA CYS A 458 -1.83 -8.20 16.20
C CYS A 458 -2.06 -9.66 16.67
N PRO A 459 -2.34 -9.88 17.96
CA PRO A 459 -2.59 -11.22 18.50
C PRO A 459 -3.85 -11.88 17.95
N LYS A 460 -3.89 -13.22 18.05
CA LYS A 460 -5.03 -14.02 17.60
C LYS A 460 -6.32 -13.59 18.31
N GLY A 461 -7.41 -13.48 17.55
CA GLY A 461 -8.72 -13.06 18.07
C GLY A 461 -8.96 -11.56 17.94
N TYR A 462 -7.95 -10.80 17.52
CA TYR A 462 -8.05 -9.37 17.27
C TYR A 462 -7.75 -9.03 15.80
N PHE A 463 -8.14 -7.81 15.44
CA PHE A 463 -7.85 -7.17 14.15
C PHE A 463 -7.29 -5.78 14.41
N LEU A 464 -6.16 -5.46 13.78
CA LEU A 464 -5.57 -4.12 13.84
C LEU A 464 -6.15 -3.30 12.69
N VAL A 465 -6.91 -2.26 13.01
CA VAL A 465 -7.50 -1.32 12.05
C VAL A 465 -6.78 0.01 12.18
N GLN A 466 -6.17 0.45 11.08
CA GLN A 466 -5.47 1.73 10.99
C GLN A 466 -6.20 2.63 10.00
N ILE A 467 -6.61 3.81 10.48
CA ILE A 467 -7.31 4.84 9.73
C ILE A 467 -6.35 6.01 9.52
N SER A 468 -6.28 6.50 8.29
CA SER A 468 -5.35 7.55 7.87
C SER A 468 -6.03 8.55 6.94
N MET A 469 -5.80 9.84 7.17
CA MET A 469 -6.17 10.91 6.24
C MET A 469 -5.22 12.11 6.36
N PRO A 470 -5.04 12.91 5.29
CA PRO A 470 -4.36 14.20 5.39
C PRO A 470 -5.20 15.11 6.26
N LEU A 471 -4.58 15.82 7.19
CA LEU A 471 -5.27 16.78 8.02
C LEU A 471 -5.34 18.13 7.28
N PRO A 472 -6.53 18.70 7.04
CA PRO A 472 -6.65 20.05 6.50
C PRO A 472 -5.96 21.07 7.41
N ILE A 473 -5.25 22.03 6.82
CA ILE A 473 -4.50 23.06 7.56
C ILE A 473 -5.42 23.83 8.51
N GLU A 474 -6.67 24.09 8.10
CA GLU A 474 -7.66 24.80 8.89
C GLU A 474 -8.07 24.04 10.15
N TRP A 475 -7.76 22.74 10.23
CA TRP A 475 -8.16 21.87 11.33
C TRP A 475 -7.03 21.59 12.31
N PHE A 476 -5.79 22.05 12.08
CA PHE A 476 -4.62 21.72 12.90
C PHE A 476 -4.82 21.99 14.41
N ASP A 477 -5.47 23.10 14.75
CA ASP A 477 -5.73 23.48 16.14
C ASP A 477 -7.10 23.00 16.67
N GLN A 478 -7.89 22.28 15.88
CA GLN A 478 -9.25 21.83 16.21
C GLN A 478 -9.27 20.39 16.76
N VAL A 479 -8.63 20.17 17.92
CA VAL A 479 -8.45 18.84 18.54
C VAL A 479 -9.77 18.07 18.71
N GLU A 480 -10.82 18.72 19.21
CA GLU A 480 -12.12 18.07 19.39
C GLU A 480 -12.73 17.63 18.06
N LYS A 481 -12.60 18.44 17.00
CA LYS A 481 -13.08 18.09 15.67
C LYS A 481 -12.32 16.89 15.11
N GLN A 482 -10.99 16.89 15.24
CA GLN A 482 -10.13 15.77 14.82
C GLN A 482 -10.53 14.46 15.50
N ARG A 483 -10.67 14.49 16.84
CA ARG A 483 -11.07 13.33 17.63
C ARG A 483 -12.48 12.86 17.28
N ASN A 484 -13.44 13.78 17.18
CA ASN A 484 -14.83 13.46 16.85
C ASN A 484 -14.95 12.84 15.46
N LEU A 485 -14.24 13.37 14.46
CA LEU A 485 -14.21 12.79 13.12
C LEU A 485 -13.77 11.34 13.16
N MET A 486 -12.64 11.05 13.82
CA MET A 486 -12.12 9.69 13.89
C MET A 486 -13.09 8.73 14.62
N TRP A 487 -13.75 9.21 15.67
CA TRP A 487 -14.80 8.47 16.38
C TRP A 487 -16.01 8.17 15.49
N THR A 488 -16.51 9.16 14.74
CA THR A 488 -17.65 8.98 13.83
C THR A 488 -17.30 8.01 12.71
N VAL A 489 -16.08 8.08 12.16
CA VAL A 489 -15.60 7.16 11.13
C VAL A 489 -15.60 5.71 11.65
N ILE A 490 -14.93 5.43 12.78
CA ILE A 490 -14.88 4.06 13.31
C ILE A 490 -16.26 3.55 13.74
N GLN A 491 -17.11 4.43 14.31
CA GLN A 491 -18.49 4.11 14.65
C GLN A 491 -19.25 3.63 13.42
N ARG A 492 -19.19 4.41 12.32
CA ARG A 492 -19.89 4.09 11.08
C ARG A 492 -19.41 2.78 10.47
N LEU A 493 -18.10 2.54 10.45
CA LEU A 493 -17.52 1.28 9.96
C LEU A 493 -18.02 0.07 10.77
N ILE A 494 -18.06 0.17 12.10
CA ILE A 494 -18.54 -0.90 12.97
C ILE A 494 -20.06 -1.14 12.82
N VAL A 495 -20.85 -0.06 12.74
CA VAL A 495 -22.31 -0.17 12.57
C VAL A 495 -22.65 -0.79 11.20
N SER A 496 -21.97 -0.36 10.13
CA SER A 496 -22.08 -0.91 8.79
C SER A 496 -21.74 -2.41 8.76
N SER A 497 -20.65 -2.80 9.45
CA SER A 497 -20.26 -4.20 9.66
C SER A 497 -21.37 -5.05 10.27
N LYS A 498 -21.98 -4.59 11.39
CA LYS A 498 -23.08 -5.29 12.06
C LYS A 498 -24.32 -5.41 11.16
N ALA A 499 -24.64 -4.37 10.40
CA ALA A 499 -25.77 -4.39 9.47
C ALA A 499 -25.59 -5.45 8.37
N ASP A 500 -24.37 -5.62 7.86
CA ASP A 500 -24.05 -6.63 6.86
C ASP A 500 -24.09 -8.07 7.43
N GLN A 501 -23.58 -8.28 8.64
CA GLN A 501 -23.69 -9.57 9.34
C GLN A 501 -25.16 -9.99 9.49
N LEU A 502 -26.03 -9.08 9.95
CA LEU A 502 -27.46 -9.35 10.10
C LEU A 502 -28.16 -9.69 8.77
N LYS A 503 -27.74 -9.08 7.65
CA LYS A 503 -28.25 -9.43 6.31
C LYS A 503 -27.82 -10.84 5.89
N GLN A 504 -26.56 -11.21 6.16
CA GLN A 504 -26.04 -12.54 5.85
C GLN A 504 -26.72 -13.62 6.69
N ASP A 505 -26.87 -13.42 8.00
CA ASP A 505 -27.54 -14.36 8.91
C ASP A 505 -28.99 -14.59 8.51
N LYS A 506 -29.73 -13.53 8.16
CA LYS A 506 -31.10 -13.65 7.63
C LYS A 506 -31.14 -14.49 6.36
N LYS A 507 -30.20 -14.29 5.44
CA LYS A 507 -30.12 -15.05 4.18
C LYS A 507 -29.79 -16.53 4.43
N VAL A 508 -28.93 -16.83 5.40
CA VAL A 508 -28.61 -18.22 5.80
C VAL A 508 -29.83 -18.89 6.45
N LYS A 509 -30.57 -18.19 7.32
CA LYS A 509 -31.81 -18.72 7.92
C LYS A 509 -32.90 -18.99 6.89
N LEU A 510 -33.15 -18.05 5.97
CA LEU A 510 -34.10 -18.22 4.86
C LEU A 510 -33.74 -19.38 3.92
N ASN A 511 -32.44 -19.59 3.65
CA ASN A 511 -31.98 -20.71 2.82
C ASN A 511 -31.94 -22.04 3.59
N GLY A 512 -31.83 -22.01 4.92
CA GLY A 512 -31.88 -23.19 5.78
C GLY A 512 -33.30 -23.73 5.97
N GLU A 513 -34.29 -22.83 6.08
CA GLU A 513 -35.71 -23.20 6.18
C GLU A 513 -36.29 -23.72 4.85
N GLN A 514 -35.67 -23.44 3.71
CA GLN A 514 -36.05 -24.03 2.41
C GLN A 514 -35.48 -25.44 2.15
N ARG A 515 -34.74 -26.04 3.10
CA ARG A 515 -34.14 -27.38 2.91
C ARG A 515 -34.78 -28.51 3.72
N THR A 516 -35.92 -28.26 4.35
CA THR A 516 -36.77 -29.30 4.97
C THR A 516 -38.14 -29.36 4.30
N THR A 517 -38.19 -29.85 3.05
CA THR A 517 -39.42 -30.43 2.50
C THR A 517 -39.35 -31.95 2.70
N VAL A 518 -40.07 -32.44 3.70
CA VAL A 518 -40.40 -33.86 3.89
C VAL A 518 -41.32 -34.29 2.73
N PRO A 519 -41.18 -35.50 2.15
CA PRO A 519 -41.98 -35.93 1.02
C PRO A 519 -43.43 -36.22 1.42
N ALA A 520 -44.32 -36.03 0.45
CA ALA A 520 -45.76 -36.23 0.53
C ALA A 520 -46.15 -37.63 1.03
N ALA A 521 -47.17 -37.67 1.90
CA ALA A 521 -48.03 -38.83 2.10
C ALA A 521 -49.46 -38.35 2.37
N ASP A 522 -50.40 -39.02 1.70
CA ASP A 522 -51.83 -38.77 1.60
C ASP A 522 -52.57 -38.85 2.94
N VAL A 523 -53.41 -37.86 3.27
CA VAL A 523 -54.63 -38.04 4.08
C VAL A 523 -55.70 -37.05 3.65
N GLU A 524 -56.93 -37.54 3.70
CA GLU A 524 -58.18 -37.15 3.08
C GLU A 524 -58.78 -35.78 3.44
N VAL A 525 -59.65 -35.38 2.51
CA VAL A 525 -60.61 -34.28 2.53
C VAL A 525 -61.52 -34.32 3.76
N ASP A 526 -61.71 -33.17 4.41
CA ASP A 526 -63.05 -32.82 4.88
C ASP A 526 -63.30 -31.30 4.89
N THR A 527 -64.57 -30.97 4.66
CA THR A 527 -65.06 -29.68 4.14
C THR A 527 -65.65 -28.76 5.21
N LYS A 528 -65.73 -27.46 4.86
CA LYS A 528 -66.61 -26.39 5.39
C LYS A 528 -66.16 -25.61 6.63
N ASN A 529 -65.90 -24.30 6.48
CA ASN A 529 -66.91 -23.23 6.64
C ASN A 529 -66.31 -21.83 6.41
N GLU A 530 -67.21 -20.96 5.96
CA GLU A 530 -67.04 -19.57 5.53
C GLU A 530 -66.94 -18.54 6.68
N GLU A 531 -66.56 -17.32 6.26
CA GLU A 531 -66.95 -15.98 6.76
C GLU A 531 -66.12 -15.26 7.85
N ASP A 532 -65.41 -14.23 7.37
CA ASP A 532 -65.46 -12.81 7.74
C ASP A 532 -65.58 -12.39 9.22
N ASN A 533 -64.61 -11.60 9.70
CA ASN A 533 -64.92 -10.24 10.17
C ASN A 533 -63.69 -9.34 10.37
N GLU A 534 -63.77 -8.12 9.84
CA GLU A 534 -63.01 -6.95 10.26
C GLU A 534 -63.54 -6.44 11.63
N SER A 535 -62.66 -5.93 12.49
CA SER A 535 -62.80 -4.60 13.12
C SER A 535 -61.80 -4.37 14.26
N ALA A 536 -61.30 -3.14 14.30
CA ALA A 536 -60.46 -2.56 15.34
C ALA A 536 -61.29 -2.12 16.55
N ASN A 537 -60.76 -2.27 17.79
CA ASN A 537 -60.36 -1.16 18.68
C ASN A 537 -60.08 -1.61 20.13
N THR A 538 -58.94 -1.15 20.65
CA THR A 538 -58.64 -0.64 22.01
C THR A 538 -59.33 -1.20 23.25
N ALA A 539 -58.54 -1.73 24.21
CA ALA A 539 -58.51 -1.27 25.62
C ALA A 539 -57.36 -1.93 26.40
N GLU A 540 -56.81 -1.17 27.35
CA GLU A 540 -55.66 -1.42 28.21
C GLU A 540 -55.91 -2.38 29.39
N ASP A 541 -54.79 -2.78 30.00
CA ASP A 541 -54.57 -3.24 31.39
C ASP A 541 -54.96 -4.66 31.82
N ALA A 542 -53.95 -5.53 32.01
CA ALA A 542 -53.29 -5.74 33.32
C ALA A 542 -52.43 -7.03 33.36
N ALA A 543 -51.14 -6.84 33.67
CA ALA A 543 -50.20 -7.71 34.39
C ALA A 543 -50.22 -9.24 34.19
N GLU A 544 -49.13 -9.77 33.65
CA GLU A 544 -48.39 -10.86 34.32
C GLU A 544 -46.88 -10.75 34.03
N ASN A 545 -46.13 -10.59 35.11
CA ASN A 545 -44.68 -10.45 35.18
C ASN A 545 -44.04 -11.83 34.92
N VAL A 546 -43.25 -11.95 33.86
CA VAL A 546 -42.24 -13.01 33.73
C VAL A 546 -40.93 -12.33 33.39
N ASP A 547 -39.95 -12.52 34.28
CA ASP A 547 -38.60 -11.95 34.25
C ASP A 547 -37.93 -12.10 32.87
N ALA A 548 -38.07 -11.09 32.03
CA ALA A 548 -37.18 -10.87 30.90
C ALA A 548 -35.97 -10.10 31.40
N VAL A 549 -34.88 -10.83 31.69
CA VAL A 549 -33.54 -10.24 31.77
C VAL A 549 -33.30 -9.53 30.42
N SER A 550 -33.48 -8.23 30.42
CA SER A 550 -33.17 -7.34 29.31
C SER A 550 -31.68 -7.48 29.01
N ALA A 551 -31.34 -8.32 28.04
CA ALA A 551 -30.01 -8.39 27.47
C ALA A 551 -29.70 -7.03 26.85
N VAL A 552 -28.94 -6.20 27.57
CA VAL A 552 -28.44 -4.92 27.10
C VAL A 552 -27.76 -5.16 25.75
N LYS A 553 -28.31 -4.61 24.67
CA LYS A 553 -27.72 -4.76 23.34
C LYS A 553 -26.29 -4.19 23.40
N PRO A 554 -25.26 -4.94 22.99
CA PRO A 554 -23.89 -4.49 23.09
C PRO A 554 -23.71 -3.21 22.27
N SER A 555 -23.13 -2.19 22.91
CA SER A 555 -22.76 -0.95 22.27
C SER A 555 -21.81 -1.25 21.12
N TRP A 556 -21.80 -0.40 20.09
CA TRP A 556 -20.80 -0.54 19.01
C TRP A 556 -19.37 -0.40 19.56
N ASN A 557 -19.20 0.38 20.65
CA ASN A 557 -17.93 0.57 21.31
C ASN A 557 -17.38 -0.71 21.96
N ASP A 558 -18.24 -1.67 22.33
CA ASP A 558 -17.81 -2.92 22.98
C ASP A 558 -16.92 -3.80 22.09
N ARG A 559 -16.94 -3.54 20.77
CA ARG A 559 -16.08 -4.19 19.76
C ARG A 559 -14.65 -3.64 19.75
N ILE A 560 -14.41 -2.47 20.31
CA ILE A 560 -13.09 -1.86 20.40
C ILE A 560 -12.42 -2.36 21.69
N ALA A 561 -11.31 -3.07 21.57
CA ALA A 561 -10.50 -3.52 22.69
C ALA A 561 -9.52 -2.43 23.16
N TRP A 562 -8.94 -1.71 22.20
CA TRP A 562 -8.03 -0.59 22.43
C TRP A 562 -8.11 0.41 21.27
N ARG A 563 -7.81 1.69 21.56
CA ARG A 563 -7.72 2.75 20.55
C ARG A 563 -6.61 3.74 20.89
N ALA A 564 -6.03 4.34 19.85
CA ALA A 564 -5.23 5.55 19.93
C ALA A 564 -5.55 6.45 18.73
N ILE A 565 -5.78 7.73 18.99
CA ILE A 565 -6.02 8.76 17.97
C ILE A 565 -4.95 9.84 18.17
N PHE A 566 -4.22 10.15 17.12
CA PHE A 566 -3.12 11.11 17.17
C PHE A 566 -2.95 11.83 15.84
N THR A 567 -2.31 13.00 15.87
CA THR A 567 -1.78 13.64 14.67
C THR A 567 -0.27 13.50 14.65
N MET A 568 0.29 13.44 13.46
CA MET A 568 1.74 13.45 13.29
C MET A 568 2.11 14.22 12.02
N ASP A 569 3.34 14.73 11.98
CA ASP A 569 3.83 15.40 10.79
C ASP A 569 4.05 14.40 9.64
N HIS A 570 3.71 14.85 8.44
CA HIS A 570 4.04 14.20 7.19
C HIS A 570 5.27 14.88 6.61
N LEU A 571 6.39 14.15 6.57
CA LEU A 571 7.70 14.65 6.13
C LEU A 571 7.80 14.78 4.59
N ALA A 572 6.81 15.40 3.95
CA ALA A 572 6.90 15.91 2.59
C ALA A 572 7.10 17.42 2.62
N SER A 573 7.89 17.94 1.68
CA SER A 573 8.13 19.37 1.49
C SER A 573 6.89 20.02 0.88
N ASP A 574 6.31 20.98 1.61
CA ASP A 574 5.21 21.82 1.10
C ASP A 574 5.81 23.02 0.35
N GLU A 575 6.46 22.80 -0.80
CA GLU A 575 6.84 23.89 -1.69
C GLU A 575 5.74 24.11 -2.74
N SER A 576 4.71 24.85 -2.34
CA SER A 576 3.69 25.42 -3.23
C SER A 576 4.25 26.59 -4.07
N GLY A 577 5.47 26.49 -4.59
CA GLY A 577 6.11 27.48 -5.44
C GLY A 577 6.95 26.78 -6.49
N ASP A 578 6.90 27.26 -7.73
CA ASP A 578 7.79 26.87 -8.83
C ASP A 578 9.24 26.77 -8.33
N VAL A 579 9.75 25.56 -8.13
CA VAL A 579 11.17 25.33 -7.87
C VAL A 579 11.68 24.23 -8.79
N ASP A 580 12.39 24.71 -9.81
CA ASP A 580 13.29 23.98 -10.68
C ASP A 580 14.27 23.12 -9.84
N HIS A 581 14.22 21.79 -9.95
CA HIS A 581 14.99 20.85 -9.10
C HIS A 581 16.50 20.82 -9.41
N SER A 582 17.03 21.84 -10.10
CA SER A 582 18.48 22.07 -10.23
C SER A 582 19.05 22.94 -9.09
N LEU A 583 18.18 23.55 -8.28
CA LEU A 583 18.59 24.45 -7.22
C LEU A 583 18.35 23.78 -5.86
N LYS A 584 19.43 23.31 -5.22
CA LYS A 584 19.52 23.27 -3.75
C LYS A 584 18.80 24.53 -3.25
N SER A 585 17.80 24.39 -2.37
CA SER A 585 17.18 25.58 -1.78
C SER A 585 18.33 26.46 -1.30
N LYS A 586 18.35 27.75 -1.70
CA LYS A 586 19.53 28.63 -1.56
C LYS A 586 20.05 28.76 -0.13
N ASP A 587 19.31 28.19 0.83
CA ASP A 587 19.53 28.22 2.26
C ASP A 587 20.14 26.94 2.85
N LEU A 588 20.36 25.87 2.05
CA LEU A 588 20.99 24.62 2.52
C LEU A 588 22.49 24.52 2.18
N PRO A 589 23.30 23.80 2.99
CA PRO A 589 24.71 23.54 2.68
C PRO A 589 24.89 22.76 1.38
N ALA A 590 25.98 23.00 0.67
CA ALA A 590 26.20 22.47 -0.68
C ALA A 590 26.30 20.94 -0.74
N ASN A 591 26.72 20.27 0.32
CA ASN A 591 26.88 18.81 0.37
C ASN A 591 25.83 18.12 1.25
N ALA A 592 24.74 18.83 1.57
CA ALA A 592 23.59 18.29 2.29
C ALA A 592 22.49 17.84 1.32
N TRP A 593 21.90 16.68 1.58
CA TRP A 593 20.81 16.09 0.81
C TRP A 593 19.65 15.78 1.75
N VAL A 594 18.43 16.09 1.32
CA VAL A 594 17.22 15.84 2.10
C VAL A 594 16.43 14.72 1.43
N CYS A 595 16.14 13.68 2.21
CA CYS A 595 15.22 12.62 1.82
C CYS A 595 13.79 13.10 2.02
N GLU A 596 13.02 13.12 0.93
CA GLU A 596 11.64 13.58 0.88
C GLU A 596 10.74 12.46 0.35
N THR A 597 9.53 12.35 0.89
CA THR A 597 8.60 11.27 0.54
C THR A 597 7.58 11.68 -0.54
N SER A 598 7.79 12.79 -1.25
CA SER A 598 6.97 13.22 -2.38
C SER A 598 7.83 14.03 -3.34
N MET A 599 8.14 13.48 -4.51
CA MET A 599 8.75 14.24 -5.61
C MET A 599 7.68 14.65 -6.63
N ALA A 600 7.81 15.85 -7.21
CA ALA A 600 7.29 16.11 -8.53
C ALA A 600 8.32 15.56 -9.55
N GLU A 601 7.91 14.69 -10.47
CA GLU A 601 8.83 14.07 -11.44
C GLU A 601 9.46 15.11 -12.40
N HIS A 602 10.73 14.88 -12.77
CA HIS A 602 11.48 15.65 -13.77
C HIS A 602 11.40 15.03 -15.18
N ARG A 603 11.40 15.91 -16.19
CA ARG A 603 11.36 15.63 -17.64
C ARG A 603 12.62 14.91 -18.15
N SER A 604 12.43 13.95 -19.05
CA SER A 604 13.47 13.41 -19.94
C SER A 604 13.94 14.46 -20.96
N GLU A 605 15.25 14.61 -21.13
CA GLU A 605 15.90 15.55 -22.05
C GLU A 605 15.58 15.25 -23.54
N SER A 606 15.10 16.26 -24.27
CA SER A 606 15.24 16.43 -25.73
C SER A 606 14.95 17.89 -26.13
N PRO A 607 15.53 18.41 -27.24
CA PRO A 607 15.86 19.83 -27.35
C PRO A 607 14.72 20.72 -27.86
N ALA A 608 14.57 21.86 -27.17
CA ALA A 608 14.05 23.17 -27.57
C ALA A 608 13.04 23.28 -28.74
N THR A 609 11.84 23.79 -28.44
CA THR A 609 11.29 25.01 -29.07
C THR A 609 10.23 25.65 -28.16
N ASP A 610 10.19 26.98 -28.21
CA ASP A 610 9.47 27.91 -27.34
C ASP A 610 7.95 27.70 -27.22
N SER A 611 7.48 27.53 -25.98
CA SER A 611 6.27 28.23 -25.46
C SER A 611 6.18 28.01 -23.95
N GLU A 612 6.57 29.03 -23.19
CA GLU A 612 6.32 29.13 -21.75
C GLU A 612 4.81 29.24 -21.47
N LYS A 613 4.27 28.35 -20.62
CA LYS A 613 3.62 28.68 -19.33
C LYS A 613 2.68 27.59 -18.81
N LEU A 614 2.81 27.38 -17.49
CA LEU A 614 1.78 26.96 -16.51
C LEU A 614 1.45 25.47 -16.38
N THR A 615 2.10 24.77 -15.45
CA THR A 615 1.50 23.64 -14.71
C THR A 615 2.01 23.64 -13.27
N SER A 616 1.15 24.04 -12.32
CA SER A 616 1.39 23.90 -10.89
C SER A 616 1.26 22.43 -10.47
N ASN A 617 2.36 21.77 -10.14
CA ASN A 617 2.37 20.39 -9.63
C ASN A 617 2.22 20.39 -8.11
N THR A 618 1.09 19.88 -7.62
CA THR A 618 0.85 19.71 -6.18
C THR A 618 1.24 18.30 -5.74
N ALA A 619 2.25 18.22 -4.88
CA ALA A 619 2.65 17.04 -4.11
C ALA A 619 1.45 16.37 -3.42
N SER A 620 1.46 15.03 -3.35
CA SER A 620 0.41 14.18 -2.78
C SER A 620 0.77 13.82 -1.33
N PRO A 621 0.10 14.37 -0.30
CA PRO A 621 0.53 14.26 1.10
C PRO A 621 0.30 12.88 1.75
N LEU A 622 -0.30 11.89 1.06
CA LEU A 622 -0.52 10.54 1.59
C LEU A 622 -0.52 9.50 0.47
N GLU A 623 0.66 9.20 -0.09
CA GLU A 623 0.82 8.02 -0.94
C GLU A 623 0.70 6.75 -0.10
N ILE A 624 -0.31 5.91 -0.32
CA ILE A 624 -0.38 4.61 0.39
C ILE A 624 0.72 3.63 -0.04
N HIS A 625 1.29 3.82 -1.23
CA HIS A 625 2.42 3.06 -1.76
C HIS A 625 3.78 3.71 -1.43
N LEU A 626 4.87 3.14 -1.90
CA LEU A 626 6.26 3.50 -1.57
C LEU A 626 7.10 3.96 -2.79
N GLU A 627 6.49 4.14 -3.95
CA GLU A 627 7.17 4.45 -5.21
C GLU A 627 8.04 5.70 -5.09
N SER A 628 7.47 6.80 -4.56
CA SER A 628 8.17 8.06 -4.31
C SER A 628 9.43 7.90 -3.45
N ALA A 629 9.40 6.99 -2.47
CA ALA A 629 10.56 6.74 -1.62
C ALA A 629 11.71 6.09 -2.41
N SER A 630 11.38 5.17 -3.32
CA SER A 630 12.38 4.50 -4.16
C SER A 630 12.93 5.44 -5.25
N GLU A 631 12.08 6.30 -5.83
CA GLU A 631 12.46 7.31 -6.81
C GLU A 631 13.35 8.40 -6.19
N ASN A 632 12.99 8.90 -5.01
CA ASN A 632 13.80 9.89 -4.29
C ASN A 632 15.20 9.32 -3.96
N ALA A 633 15.27 8.09 -3.47
CA ALA A 633 16.54 7.41 -3.20
C ALA A 633 17.38 7.27 -4.48
N ARG A 634 16.76 6.90 -5.60
CA ARG A 634 17.43 6.79 -6.91
C ARG A 634 17.96 8.14 -7.40
N ALA A 635 17.18 9.21 -7.28
CA ALA A 635 17.56 10.55 -7.70
C ALA A 635 18.76 11.10 -6.90
N ILE A 636 18.73 10.93 -5.57
CA ILE A 636 19.85 11.30 -4.70
C ILE A 636 21.09 10.45 -5.04
N PHE A 637 20.91 9.14 -5.23
CA PHE A 637 22.02 8.25 -5.62
C PHE A 637 22.66 8.65 -6.95
N ALA A 638 21.87 8.93 -7.99
CA ALA A 638 22.38 9.35 -9.30
C ALA A 638 23.19 10.66 -9.21
N SER A 639 22.82 11.54 -8.30
CA SER A 639 23.53 12.79 -8.03
C SER A 639 24.84 12.56 -7.26
N LEU A 640 24.86 11.62 -6.31
CA LEU A 640 26.05 11.27 -5.52
C LEU A 640 27.05 10.37 -6.28
N CYS A 641 26.55 9.51 -7.16
CA CYS A 641 27.30 8.46 -7.86
C CYS A 641 26.92 8.44 -9.35
N PRO A 642 27.25 9.50 -10.13
CA PRO A 642 26.86 9.57 -11.54
C PRO A 642 27.52 8.44 -12.34
N GLY A 643 26.71 7.72 -13.13
CA GLY A 643 27.16 6.61 -13.99
C GLY A 643 27.24 5.25 -13.29
N GLU A 644 27.07 5.19 -11.97
CA GLU A 644 27.03 3.93 -11.22
C GLU A 644 25.62 3.30 -11.26
N PRO A 645 25.49 1.96 -11.25
CA PRO A 645 24.19 1.30 -11.23
C PRO A 645 23.52 1.43 -9.87
N PHE A 646 22.25 1.84 -9.85
CA PHE A 646 21.45 1.88 -8.63
C PHE A 646 20.98 0.47 -8.24
N LEU A 647 21.48 -0.04 -7.09
CA LEU A 647 21.16 -1.38 -6.56
C LEU A 647 21.31 -2.49 -7.62
N PRO A 648 22.54 -2.76 -8.10
CA PRO A 648 22.77 -3.77 -9.12
C PRO A 648 22.31 -5.16 -8.66
N LYS A 649 21.93 -5.99 -9.63
CA LYS A 649 21.45 -7.36 -9.40
C LYS A 649 22.40 -8.10 -8.46
N SER A 650 21.81 -8.83 -7.52
CA SER A 650 22.57 -9.72 -6.65
C SER A 650 23.05 -10.94 -7.45
N ALA A 651 24.20 -11.51 -7.08
CA ALA A 651 24.69 -12.73 -7.71
C ALA A 651 23.65 -13.87 -7.68
N SER A 652 22.85 -13.95 -6.62
CA SER A 652 21.74 -14.91 -6.53
C SER A 652 20.60 -14.63 -7.51
N ALA A 653 20.29 -13.36 -7.76
CA ALA A 653 19.26 -12.99 -8.75
C ALA A 653 19.76 -13.27 -10.17
N GLU A 654 21.03 -13.01 -10.46
CA GLU A 654 21.66 -13.35 -11.75
C GLU A 654 21.66 -14.86 -12.00
N GLN A 655 21.96 -15.67 -10.98
CA GLN A 655 21.88 -17.13 -11.06
C GLN A 655 20.46 -17.61 -11.33
N ALA A 656 19.47 -17.08 -10.61
CA ALA A 656 18.06 -17.46 -10.82
C ALA A 656 17.57 -17.13 -12.24
N GLU A 657 17.96 -15.97 -12.78
CA GLU A 657 17.63 -15.61 -14.17
C GLU A 657 18.32 -16.51 -15.20
N GLN A 658 19.56 -16.93 -14.96
CA GLN A 658 20.27 -17.88 -15.81
C GLN A 658 19.57 -19.25 -15.79
N GLU A 659 19.20 -19.75 -14.62
CA GLU A 659 18.46 -21.01 -14.47
C GLU A 659 17.08 -20.97 -15.16
N GLU A 660 16.37 -19.83 -15.09
CA GLU A 660 15.08 -19.65 -15.76
C GLU A 660 15.23 -19.62 -17.29
N GLN A 661 16.26 -18.94 -17.80
CA GLN A 661 16.57 -18.91 -19.23
C GLN A 661 16.93 -20.31 -19.76
N GLU A 662 17.79 -21.04 -19.05
CA GLU A 662 18.15 -22.43 -19.41
C GLU A 662 16.91 -23.33 -19.42
N SER A 663 16.02 -23.19 -18.43
CA SER A 663 14.75 -23.93 -18.38
C SER A 663 13.80 -23.58 -19.54
N GLU A 664 13.70 -22.30 -19.93
CA GLU A 664 12.90 -21.87 -21.08
C GLU A 664 13.48 -22.46 -22.39
N GLU A 665 14.79 -22.40 -22.59
CA GLU A 665 15.47 -22.97 -23.75
C GLU A 665 15.25 -24.50 -23.84
N ASP A 666 15.36 -25.20 -22.71
CA ASP A 666 15.09 -26.64 -22.62
C ASP A 666 13.61 -26.98 -22.90
N ALA A 667 12.68 -26.12 -22.51
CA ALA A 667 11.26 -26.29 -22.82
C ALA A 667 10.99 -26.11 -24.33
N VAL A 668 11.59 -25.09 -24.96
CA VAL A 668 11.49 -24.83 -26.40
C VAL A 668 12.12 -25.98 -27.20
N LEU A 669 13.28 -26.46 -26.80
CA LEU A 669 13.96 -27.58 -27.45
C LEU A 669 13.11 -28.86 -27.41
N ARG A 670 12.49 -29.16 -26.25
CA ARG A 670 11.56 -30.30 -26.11
C ARG A 670 10.31 -30.14 -26.98
N ALA A 671 9.76 -28.93 -27.09
CA ALA A 671 8.62 -28.66 -27.98
C ALA A 671 8.99 -28.85 -29.46
N ALA A 672 10.15 -28.35 -29.88
CA ALA A 672 10.67 -28.53 -31.24
C ALA A 672 10.91 -30.01 -31.58
N GLN A 673 11.49 -30.79 -30.66
CA GLN A 673 11.70 -32.22 -30.84
C GLN A 673 10.38 -33.00 -31.01
N LYS A 674 9.34 -32.65 -30.23
CA LYS A 674 8.00 -33.23 -30.38
C LYS A 674 7.39 -32.92 -31.75
N LEU A 675 7.55 -31.70 -32.26
CA LEU A 675 7.06 -31.31 -33.58
C LEU A 675 7.79 -32.06 -34.70
N VAL A 676 9.12 -32.23 -34.59
CA VAL A 676 9.91 -33.03 -35.55
C VAL A 676 9.50 -34.50 -35.51
N GLN A 677 9.20 -35.04 -34.33
CA GLN A 677 8.73 -36.41 -34.19
C GLN A 677 7.32 -36.60 -34.78
N GLN A 678 6.43 -35.62 -34.61
CA GLN A 678 5.11 -35.60 -35.25
C GLN A 678 5.20 -35.51 -36.78
N ALA A 679 6.11 -34.67 -37.31
CA ALA A 679 6.34 -34.55 -38.75
C ALA A 679 6.92 -35.83 -39.39
N LYS A 680 7.78 -36.56 -38.66
CA LYS A 680 8.29 -37.86 -39.12
C LYS A 680 7.22 -38.97 -39.11
N ILE A 681 6.22 -38.86 -38.23
CA ILE A 681 5.07 -39.79 -38.19
C ILE A 681 4.09 -39.50 -39.33
N SER A 682 3.96 -38.24 -39.78
CA SER A 682 3.16 -37.90 -40.97
C SER A 682 3.84 -38.31 -42.28
N ASP A 683 5.16 -38.17 -42.41
CA ASP A 683 5.91 -38.56 -43.62
C ASP A 683 6.01 -40.08 -43.83
N SER A 684 5.79 -40.88 -42.78
CA SER A 684 5.84 -42.36 -42.88
C SER A 684 4.49 -42.99 -43.26
N GLN A 685 3.44 -42.19 -43.49
CA GLN A 685 2.15 -42.67 -44.00
C GLN A 685 1.93 -42.43 -45.51
N GLU A 686 2.86 -41.77 -46.21
CA GLU A 686 2.80 -41.59 -47.67
C GLU A 686 3.85 -42.46 -48.40
N ALA A 687 3.46 -43.68 -48.76
CA ALA A 687 4.09 -44.47 -49.82
C ALA A 687 3.01 -44.90 -50.84
N PRO A 688 3.34 -45.04 -52.14
CA PRO A 688 2.44 -44.66 -53.22
C PRO A 688 1.46 -45.78 -53.61
N ARG A 689 0.20 -45.41 -53.87
CA ARG A 689 -0.78 -46.29 -54.52
C ARG A 689 -0.62 -46.21 -56.04
N SER A 690 -0.33 -47.36 -56.64
CA SER A 690 -0.49 -47.64 -58.06
C SER A 690 -1.97 -47.76 -58.44
N ASP A 691 -2.28 -47.28 -59.64
CA ASP A 691 -3.56 -47.36 -60.32
C ASP A 691 -4.14 -48.78 -60.36
N GLU A 692 -5.46 -48.92 -60.15
CA GLU A 692 -6.34 -49.64 -61.08
C GLU A 692 -7.82 -49.48 -60.73
N GLU A 693 -8.61 -49.38 -61.80
CA GLU A 693 -10.04 -49.17 -61.87
C GLU A 693 -10.87 -50.38 -61.39
N GLY A 694 -12.09 -50.09 -60.94
CA GLY A 694 -13.24 -50.89 -61.35
C GLY A 694 -14.00 -51.67 -60.27
N GLY A 695 -15.30 -51.37 -60.18
CA GLY A 695 -16.31 -52.44 -60.10
C GLY A 695 -16.91 -52.76 -58.73
N ILE A 696 -17.91 -51.96 -58.33
CA ILE A 696 -19.32 -52.37 -58.10
C ILE A 696 -19.62 -53.67 -57.31
N THR A 697 -20.60 -53.53 -56.40
CA THR A 697 -21.48 -54.54 -55.74
C THR A 697 -20.86 -55.41 -54.64
N SER A 698 -21.53 -55.77 -53.54
CA SER A 698 -22.79 -55.39 -52.90
C SER A 698 -22.94 -56.27 -51.65
N VAL A 699 -23.59 -55.74 -50.61
CA VAL A 699 -24.55 -56.45 -49.74
C VAL A 699 -24.01 -57.35 -48.59
N SER A 700 -24.48 -56.97 -47.39
CA SER A 700 -24.87 -57.82 -46.23
C SER A 700 -23.77 -58.60 -45.52
N GLU A 701 -23.82 -58.91 -44.23
CA GLU A 701 -24.76 -58.63 -43.15
C GLU A 701 -24.06 -59.07 -41.86
N THR A 702 -24.46 -58.41 -40.77
CA THR A 702 -24.70 -58.98 -39.44
C THR A 702 -23.57 -59.64 -38.64
N THR A 703 -23.53 -59.16 -37.39
CA THR A 703 -23.49 -59.94 -36.13
C THR A 703 -22.17 -60.66 -35.84
N GLU A 704 -21.65 -60.70 -34.63
CA GLU A 704 -22.20 -60.46 -33.30
C GLU A 704 -21.04 -60.54 -32.32
N THR A 705 -21.22 -59.87 -31.18
CA THR A 705 -20.79 -60.30 -29.84
C THR A 705 -19.31 -60.61 -29.55
N GLY A 706 -18.83 -59.93 -28.51
CA GLY A 706 -18.64 -60.69 -27.27
C GLY A 706 -17.26 -60.64 -26.63
N SER A 707 -17.26 -60.10 -25.41
CA SER A 707 -16.50 -60.55 -24.23
C SER A 707 -14.97 -60.42 -24.28
N SER A 708 -14.37 -59.51 -23.53
CA SER A 708 -14.09 -59.56 -22.08
C SER A 708 -12.66 -60.05 -21.80
N ASP A 709 -12.21 -59.72 -20.59
CA ASP A 709 -10.95 -60.06 -19.94
C ASP A 709 -9.72 -59.27 -20.40
N SER A 710 -9.26 -58.30 -19.60
CA SER A 710 -8.61 -58.41 -18.28
C SER A 710 -7.17 -58.89 -18.44
N ASP A 711 -6.21 -58.00 -18.19
CA ASP A 711 -5.12 -58.35 -17.29
C ASP A 711 -4.31 -57.15 -16.80
N ILE A 712 -4.07 -57.24 -15.50
CA ILE A 712 -3.21 -56.43 -14.64
C ILE A 712 -1.77 -56.91 -14.86
N THR A 713 -0.77 -56.01 -14.93
CA THR A 713 0.51 -56.13 -14.20
C THR A 713 1.49 -54.98 -14.46
N SER A 714 1.77 -54.22 -13.40
CA SER A 714 3.09 -53.95 -12.80
C SER A 714 4.36 -53.86 -13.68
N LYS A 715 5.07 -52.73 -13.59
CA LYS A 715 6.53 -52.55 -13.33
C LYS A 715 6.86 -51.04 -13.45
N MET A 716 7.14 -50.26 -12.41
CA MET A 716 8.34 -50.17 -11.54
C MET A 716 9.69 -50.00 -12.28
N ALA A 717 10.37 -48.90 -11.90
CA ALA A 717 11.78 -48.52 -12.07
C ALA A 717 12.26 -47.98 -13.43
N GLN A 718 12.40 -46.66 -13.56
CA GLN A 718 13.65 -45.93 -13.29
C GLN A 718 13.37 -44.43 -13.14
#